data_AF-A0A550CL83-F1
#
_entry.id   AF-A0A550CL83-F1
#
_cell.length_a   1.000
_cell.length_b   1.000
_cell.length_c   1.000
_cell.angle_alpha   90.00
_cell.angle_beta   90.00
_cell.angle_gamma   90.00
#
_symmetry.space_group_name_H-M   'P 1'
#
loop_
_entity.id
_entity.type
_entity.pdbx_description
1 polymer ?
#
loop_
_entity_poly.entity_id
_entity_poly.type
_entity_poly.pdbx_seq_one_letter_code
_entity_poly.pdbx_strand_id
1 'polypeptide(L)'
;MDREPTYSSPGGPSRPVISTAAAHELREALKKTDSLDALGIATVKLQLKKWEEAQKQAAAVSDALGSKFGVDFDKLKFEGRIGAHPVKDAEVWTWKKLPYAVRCAGVARRDDEADEGEVRGKKKARVEGGEDLVADVDEWILQNEVHLRTLTRKAKIDSPGKEWKHGLINADDLSTVLPTSEPVKDNGDVVALEVQRQPVGALPGFSFLELKRRDTAYVQPSSAAVHARWESMTGGLFKGLDWANVCVAGGLILGALLTPDLQDGHAGNAAAHKAEEWATSDIDVYIHGLGPEAANSKIAHIADVVRGNLPKDAPFLLVRNSQTITLYSKFPTRRVQIVLKLVESPREVLLNFDLDICAVAFDGSDAWMLPRCARALETGTVVFTMDLIEGHFLGDRKASRDKRVFKYANKGFGIRILPSYLATLSTYATSRPNVHARGERLIAPPYNLQDMADGARVGHASAWSTIRNWTMETDPSIGRSSATTHRVSETSFSHAMLESRGQRTSEPLIRSCLTSFTLFLRHVALWEEEAKGKSSQIKEDLWAAETYGEGLAIVAYDDTPAYTWDTSFNVEDFKKAIDAFNQKEGEGFGQYALEETDVPAARITYATTVAELLDASHDICIPLFLGKSFMAYAQEVIDKALKAAKLQLVNPVFTAMESEESGYEMFGQAPVLWRLDKLLNWQMVDRRIDEVREALWSYHPEDTIYQMLQTNLSRRAIRTSVPDEMGSFVRWVGRKPYETSTIINAHFVYGYEGEKDEVDRYCD
;
A
#
# COMPACT_ATOMS: atom_id res chain seq x y z
N MET A 1 29.65 14.91 19.10
CA MET A 1 28.40 15.66 18.84
C MET A 1 27.35 14.62 18.47
N ASP A 2 26.92 13.80 19.43
CA ASP A 2 26.42 12.44 19.13
C ASP A 2 24.90 12.26 19.32
N ARG A 3 24.16 13.35 19.53
CA ARG A 3 22.71 13.29 19.75
C ARG A 3 21.97 13.42 18.42
N GLU A 4 21.07 12.49 18.14
CA GLU A 4 20.25 12.56 16.92
C GLU A 4 19.44 13.86 16.88
N PRO A 5 19.30 14.50 15.70
CA PRO A 5 18.50 15.70 15.58
C PRO A 5 17.04 15.40 15.94
N THR A 6 16.41 16.30 16.69
CA THR A 6 15.02 16.14 17.11
C THR A 6 14.19 17.39 16.83
N TYR A 7 12.94 17.17 16.42
CA TYR A 7 11.92 18.20 16.40
C TYR A 7 11.49 18.55 17.83
N SER A 8 11.30 19.85 18.10
CA SER A 8 10.56 20.33 19.28
C SER A 8 9.15 20.71 18.87
N SER A 9 8.13 19.95 19.28
CA SER A 9 6.72 20.33 19.10
C SER A 9 6.24 21.14 20.30
N PRO A 10 5.49 22.25 20.12
CA PRO A 10 4.85 22.94 21.24
C PRO A 10 3.98 21.97 22.05
N GLY A 11 4.27 21.79 23.34
CA GLY A 11 3.51 20.92 24.25
C GLY A 11 3.77 19.41 24.14
N GLY A 12 4.60 18.94 23.21
CA GLY A 12 4.86 17.50 22.97
C GLY A 12 6.32 17.08 23.20
N PRO A 13 6.62 15.76 23.35
CA PRO A 13 7.98 15.27 23.50
C PRO A 13 8.79 15.48 22.22
N SER A 14 10.11 15.69 22.35
CA SER A 14 11.02 15.75 21.20
C SER A 14 10.98 14.45 20.38
N ARG A 15 10.94 14.56 19.06
CA ARG A 15 10.85 13.41 18.14
C ARG A 15 12.06 13.33 17.21
N PRO A 16 12.53 12.14 16.80
CA PRO A 16 13.61 12.00 15.85
C PRO A 16 13.27 12.68 14.52
N VAL A 17 14.22 13.42 13.96
CA VAL A 17 14.16 13.96 12.60
C VAL A 17 14.30 12.82 11.58
N ILE A 18 15.21 11.89 11.81
CA ILE A 18 15.43 10.75 10.90
C ILE A 18 14.45 9.61 11.24
N SER A 19 13.69 9.14 10.24
CA SER A 19 12.73 8.02 10.35
C SER A 19 13.31 6.86 11.13
N THR A 20 12.59 6.34 12.14
CA THR A 20 13.10 5.21 12.91
C THR A 20 13.15 3.93 12.08
N ALA A 21 12.36 3.83 11.01
CA ALA A 21 12.44 2.75 10.01
C ALA A 21 13.72 2.83 9.13
N ALA A 22 14.40 3.98 9.06
CA ALA A 22 15.62 4.11 8.28
C ALA A 22 16.73 3.18 8.81
N ALA A 23 17.41 2.50 7.89
CA ALA A 23 18.52 1.62 8.24
C ALA A 23 19.66 2.39 8.92
N HIS A 24 20.35 1.75 9.88
CA HIS A 24 21.39 2.39 10.71
C HIS A 24 22.41 3.19 9.89
N GLU A 25 22.95 2.61 8.82
CA GLU A 25 23.93 3.29 7.96
C GLU A 25 23.38 4.57 7.30
N LEU A 26 22.10 4.59 6.94
CA LEU A 26 21.46 5.78 6.37
C LEU A 26 21.29 6.85 7.45
N ARG A 27 20.90 6.45 8.66
CA ARG A 27 20.84 7.35 9.80
C ARG A 27 22.21 8.00 10.06
N GLU A 28 23.27 7.23 10.04
CA GLU A 28 24.64 7.73 10.21
C GLU A 28 25.10 8.62 9.06
N ALA A 29 24.73 8.29 7.81
CA ALA A 29 25.05 9.12 6.65
C ALA A 29 24.37 10.50 6.74
N LEU A 30 23.08 10.53 7.07
CA LEU A 30 22.30 11.77 7.17
C LEU A 30 22.74 12.68 8.32
N LYS A 31 23.37 12.14 9.38
CA LYS A 31 23.90 12.93 10.52
C LYS A 31 25.20 13.67 10.19
N LYS A 32 26.00 13.19 9.24
CA LYS A 32 27.40 13.61 9.03
C LYS A 32 27.59 14.64 7.92
N THR A 33 26.53 15.00 7.20
CA THR A 33 26.61 15.89 6.05
C THR A 33 26.42 17.34 6.46
N ASP A 34 27.06 18.28 5.78
CA ASP A 34 27.01 19.70 6.16
C ASP A 34 26.22 20.58 5.18
N SER A 35 25.73 20.02 4.07
CA SER A 35 24.95 20.75 3.05
C SER A 35 23.78 19.93 2.49
N LEU A 36 22.79 20.64 1.91
CA LEU A 36 21.61 20.03 1.30
C LEU A 36 21.97 19.14 0.09
N ASP A 37 22.99 19.53 -0.69
CA ASP A 37 23.51 18.72 -1.79
C ASP A 37 24.14 17.42 -1.28
N ALA A 38 24.96 17.52 -0.22
CA ALA A 38 25.65 16.36 0.33
C ALA A 38 24.66 15.33 0.89
N LEU A 39 23.55 15.77 1.48
CA LEU A 39 22.47 14.91 1.97
C LEU A 39 21.87 14.05 0.85
N GLY A 40 21.45 14.67 -0.26
CA GLY A 40 20.88 13.97 -1.42
C GLY A 40 21.86 12.99 -2.04
N ILE A 41 23.10 13.43 -2.29
CA ILE A 41 24.16 12.60 -2.88
C ILE A 41 24.46 11.39 -1.97
N ALA A 42 24.63 11.61 -0.66
CA ALA A 42 24.95 10.54 0.29
C ALA A 42 23.82 9.50 0.37
N THR A 43 22.56 9.96 0.34
CA THR A 43 21.38 9.08 0.36
C THR A 43 21.36 8.18 -0.87
N VAL A 44 21.45 8.74 -2.07
CA VAL A 44 21.43 7.97 -3.33
C VAL A 44 22.61 7.00 -3.39
N LYS A 45 23.84 7.44 -3.07
CA LYS A 45 25.02 6.57 -3.09
C LYS A 45 24.88 5.38 -2.15
N LEU A 46 24.38 5.60 -0.93
CA LEU A 46 24.19 4.54 0.04
C LEU A 46 23.14 3.53 -0.43
N GLN A 47 22.03 4.01 -0.98
CA GLN A 47 20.98 3.12 -1.49
C GLN A 47 21.46 2.27 -2.66
N LEU A 48 22.19 2.85 -3.62
CA LEU A 48 22.77 2.10 -4.73
C LEU A 48 23.77 1.06 -4.25
N LYS A 49 24.62 1.40 -3.27
CA LYS A 49 25.53 0.45 -2.64
C LYS A 49 24.77 -0.74 -2.04
N LYS A 50 23.70 -0.48 -1.29
CA LYS A 50 22.88 -1.54 -0.68
C LYS A 50 22.17 -2.40 -1.70
N TRP A 51 21.66 -1.79 -2.76
CA TRP A 51 21.04 -2.52 -3.86
C TRP A 51 22.06 -3.45 -4.53
N GLU A 52 23.27 -2.98 -4.82
CA GLU A 52 24.34 -3.82 -5.38
C GLU A 52 24.73 -4.97 -4.44
N GLU A 53 24.79 -4.73 -3.13
CA GLU A 53 25.03 -5.76 -2.12
C GLU A 53 23.90 -6.81 -2.10
N ALA A 54 22.64 -6.37 -2.14
CA ALA A 54 21.48 -7.26 -2.19
C ALA A 54 21.45 -8.10 -3.48
N GLN A 55 21.83 -7.53 -4.63
CA GLN A 55 21.97 -8.26 -5.88
C GLN A 55 23.07 -9.33 -5.80
N LYS A 56 24.24 -8.98 -5.25
CA LYS A 56 25.34 -9.94 -5.04
C LYS A 56 24.92 -11.09 -4.11
N GLN A 57 24.21 -10.77 -3.03
CA GLN A 57 23.68 -11.79 -2.11
C GLN A 57 22.66 -12.71 -2.81
N ALA A 58 21.74 -12.13 -3.59
CA ALA A 58 20.76 -12.91 -4.34
C ALA A 58 21.42 -13.83 -5.40
N ALA A 59 22.48 -13.36 -6.07
CA ALA A 59 23.24 -14.14 -7.03
C ALA A 59 24.09 -15.25 -6.38
N ALA A 60 24.60 -15.03 -5.16
CA ALA A 60 25.42 -16.02 -4.43
C ALA A 60 24.61 -17.20 -3.87
N VAL A 61 23.28 -17.10 -3.84
CA VAL A 61 22.40 -18.22 -3.48
C VAL A 61 22.45 -19.28 -4.60
N SER A 62 22.88 -20.52 -4.30
CA SER A 62 22.97 -21.65 -5.26
C SER A 62 21.76 -21.78 -6.22
N ASP A 63 22.04 -22.09 -7.48
CA ASP A 63 21.06 -22.29 -8.58
C ASP A 63 20.50 -23.71 -8.66
N ALA A 64 21.08 -24.65 -7.92
CA ALA A 64 20.47 -25.96 -7.79
C ALA A 64 19.22 -25.80 -6.93
N LEU A 65 18.06 -25.74 -7.59
CA LEU A 65 16.76 -25.90 -6.95
C LEU A 65 16.75 -27.17 -6.09
N GLY A 66 17.66 -28.14 -6.27
CA GLY A 66 17.76 -29.27 -5.37
C GLY A 66 18.64 -29.14 -4.13
N SER A 67 19.73 -28.39 -4.19
CA SER A 67 20.72 -28.40 -3.10
C SER A 67 20.24 -27.67 -1.85
N LYS A 68 19.31 -26.72 -1.99
CA LYS A 68 18.64 -26.03 -0.88
C LYS A 68 17.37 -26.73 -0.38
N PHE A 69 16.92 -27.77 -1.09
CA PHE A 69 15.64 -28.43 -0.88
C PHE A 69 15.83 -29.89 -0.43
N GLY A 70 17.08 -30.40 -0.47
CA GLY A 70 17.39 -31.81 -0.20
C GLY A 70 16.80 -32.76 -1.27
N VAL A 71 16.36 -32.22 -2.41
CA VAL A 71 15.55 -32.92 -3.42
C VAL A 71 16.19 -32.71 -4.79
N ASP A 72 16.62 -33.77 -5.47
CA ASP A 72 17.18 -33.69 -6.82
C ASP A 72 16.05 -33.56 -7.86
N PHE A 73 15.71 -32.33 -8.24
CA PHE A 73 14.60 -32.04 -9.15
C PHE A 73 14.76 -32.68 -10.55
N ASP A 74 15.98 -32.96 -10.98
CA ASP A 74 16.28 -33.60 -12.28
C ASP A 74 15.93 -35.11 -12.28
N LYS A 75 15.62 -35.69 -11.11
CA LYS A 75 15.20 -37.10 -10.96
C LYS A 75 13.68 -37.28 -10.84
N LEU A 76 12.90 -36.21 -10.77
CA LEU A 76 11.46 -36.28 -10.62
C LEU A 76 10.78 -36.42 -12.00
N LYS A 77 10.01 -37.50 -12.19
CA LYS A 77 9.14 -37.67 -13.36
C LYS A 77 7.75 -37.14 -13.01
N PHE A 78 7.28 -36.14 -13.75
CA PHE A 78 5.97 -35.51 -13.54
C PHE A 78 5.03 -35.78 -14.72
N GLU A 79 3.72 -35.89 -14.44
CA GLU A 79 2.67 -35.67 -15.43
C GLU A 79 2.31 -34.17 -15.44
N GLY A 80 3.12 -33.33 -16.07
CA GLY A 80 2.86 -31.88 -16.18
C GLY A 80 3.73 -30.99 -15.27
N ARG A 81 3.12 -29.99 -14.61
CA ARG A 81 3.81 -28.97 -13.78
C ARG A 81 3.61 -29.27 -12.28
N ILE A 82 4.62 -29.01 -11.45
CA ILE A 82 4.55 -29.16 -9.97
C ILE A 82 3.43 -28.27 -9.41
N GLY A 83 2.47 -28.87 -8.71
CA GLY A 83 1.29 -28.18 -8.16
C GLY A 83 0.10 -28.14 -9.11
N ALA A 84 0.20 -28.62 -10.34
CA ALA A 84 -0.96 -28.75 -11.25
C ALA A 84 -1.92 -29.87 -10.79
N HIS A 85 -1.41 -30.83 -10.02
CA HIS A 85 -2.22 -31.88 -9.40
C HIS A 85 -1.82 -32.01 -7.92
N PRO A 86 -2.22 -31.05 -7.06
CA PRO A 86 -1.74 -30.96 -5.67
C PRO A 86 -1.91 -32.26 -4.87
N VAL A 87 -3.03 -32.95 -5.12
CA VAL A 87 -3.38 -34.24 -4.50
C VAL A 87 -2.45 -35.37 -4.95
N LYS A 88 -1.93 -35.37 -6.19
CA LYS A 88 -1.01 -36.41 -6.67
C LYS A 88 0.45 -36.11 -6.29
N ASP A 89 0.81 -34.83 -6.25
CA ASP A 89 2.20 -34.40 -6.03
C ASP A 89 2.67 -34.54 -4.57
N ALA A 90 1.78 -34.78 -3.60
CA ALA A 90 2.10 -34.78 -2.16
C ALA A 90 3.07 -35.89 -1.67
N GLU A 91 3.40 -36.89 -2.49
CA GLU A 91 4.18 -38.07 -2.06
C GLU A 91 5.70 -37.86 -1.87
N VAL A 92 6.29 -36.74 -2.33
CA VAL A 92 7.76 -36.68 -2.60
C VAL A 92 8.55 -35.56 -1.88
N TRP A 93 8.00 -34.85 -0.89
CA TRP A 93 8.53 -33.50 -0.57
C TRP A 93 8.90 -33.15 0.89
N THR A 94 9.70 -32.09 1.01
CA THR A 94 10.08 -31.42 2.26
C THR A 94 9.12 -30.28 2.61
N TRP A 95 8.65 -30.22 3.87
CA TRP A 95 7.44 -29.50 4.29
C TRP A 95 7.51 -27.96 4.32
N LYS A 96 8.70 -27.36 4.35
CA LYS A 96 8.86 -25.89 4.47
C LYS A 96 8.75 -25.12 3.15
N LYS A 97 8.84 -25.81 2.01
CA LYS A 97 9.05 -25.20 0.69
C LYS A 97 8.12 -25.73 -0.40
N LEU A 98 7.09 -26.48 -0.01
CA LEU A 98 6.03 -26.98 -0.89
C LEU A 98 5.17 -25.84 -1.44
N PRO A 99 4.66 -25.92 -2.69
CA PRO A 99 3.54 -25.07 -3.09
C PRO A 99 2.39 -25.23 -2.09
N TYR A 100 1.72 -24.12 -1.75
CA TYR A 100 0.74 -24.12 -0.66
C TYR A 100 -0.39 -25.13 -0.85
N ALA A 101 -0.91 -25.26 -2.08
CA ALA A 101 -1.93 -26.25 -2.40
C ALA A 101 -1.48 -27.70 -2.13
N VAL A 102 -0.22 -28.03 -2.44
CA VAL A 102 0.37 -29.35 -2.17
C VAL A 102 0.51 -29.56 -0.66
N ARG A 103 0.92 -28.52 0.08
CA ARG A 103 0.97 -28.55 1.55
C ARG A 103 -0.41 -28.84 2.14
N CYS A 104 -1.46 -28.13 1.71
CA CYS A 104 -2.82 -28.33 2.19
C CYS A 104 -3.33 -29.74 1.89
N ALA A 105 -3.16 -30.22 0.65
CA ALA A 105 -3.54 -31.57 0.26
C ALA A 105 -2.83 -32.65 1.08
N GLY A 106 -1.54 -32.47 1.36
CA GLY A 106 -0.75 -33.40 2.18
C GLY A 106 -1.11 -33.39 3.67
N VAL A 107 -1.60 -32.27 4.20
CA VAL A 107 -2.10 -32.18 5.59
C VAL A 107 -3.47 -32.85 5.72
N ALA A 108 -4.42 -32.55 4.83
CA ALA A 108 -5.78 -33.11 4.89
C ALA A 108 -5.78 -34.64 4.92
N ARG A 109 -4.95 -35.29 4.07
CA ARG A 109 -4.82 -36.76 4.07
C ARG A 109 -4.29 -37.36 5.36
N ARG A 110 -3.41 -36.66 6.07
CA ARG A 110 -2.88 -37.16 7.35
C ARG A 110 -3.95 -37.19 8.44
N ASP A 111 -4.90 -36.27 8.37
CA ASP A 111 -6.02 -36.23 9.29
C ASP A 111 -7.01 -37.38 8.96
N ASP A 112 -7.29 -37.64 7.67
CA ASP A 112 -8.11 -38.78 7.23
C ASP A 112 -7.51 -40.15 7.63
N GLU A 113 -6.19 -40.33 7.47
CA GLU A 113 -5.49 -41.57 7.86
C GLU A 113 -5.41 -41.77 9.38
N ALA A 114 -5.50 -40.69 10.17
CA ALA A 114 -5.50 -40.77 11.63
C ALA A 114 -6.87 -41.21 12.19
N ASP A 115 -7.96 -40.93 11.47
CA ASP A 115 -9.33 -41.30 11.86
C ASP A 115 -9.73 -42.74 11.46
N GLU A 116 -9.09 -43.37 10.47
CA GLU A 116 -9.43 -44.73 10.00
C GLU A 116 -8.79 -45.90 10.77
N GLY A 117 -8.17 -45.63 11.93
CA GLY A 117 -7.87 -46.66 12.92
C GLY A 117 -6.43 -47.19 12.93
N GLU A 118 -5.62 -46.62 13.79
CA GLU A 118 -4.79 -47.36 14.77
C GLU A 118 -4.02 -46.32 15.61
N VAL A 119 -4.00 -46.53 16.93
CA VAL A 119 -3.01 -45.93 17.83
C VAL A 119 -1.63 -46.48 17.43
N ARG A 120 -1.03 -45.96 16.37
CA ARG A 120 0.37 -46.21 16.02
C ARG A 120 1.23 -45.08 16.55
N GLY A 121 2.03 -45.43 17.56
CA GLY A 121 2.91 -44.53 18.26
C GLY A 121 3.73 -43.65 17.32
N LYS A 122 3.92 -42.40 17.75
CA LYS A 122 4.80 -41.35 17.23
C LYS A 122 6.06 -41.89 16.54
N LYS A 123 5.97 -42.35 15.29
CA LYS A 123 7.11 -42.42 14.40
C LYS A 123 7.22 -41.05 13.77
N LYS A 124 8.04 -40.20 14.40
CA LYS A 124 8.64 -39.05 13.72
C LYS A 124 9.26 -39.61 12.43
N ALA A 125 8.63 -39.35 11.29
CA ALA A 125 9.26 -39.56 10.00
C ALA A 125 10.50 -38.68 10.00
N ARG A 126 11.65 -39.31 10.23
CA ARG A 126 12.95 -38.67 10.25
C ARG A 126 13.25 -38.33 8.80
N VAL A 127 12.86 -37.14 8.37
CA VAL A 127 13.38 -36.57 7.12
C VAL A 127 14.87 -36.36 7.37
N GLU A 128 15.72 -37.14 6.70
CA GLU A 128 17.15 -36.92 6.71
C GLU A 128 17.40 -35.49 6.18
N GLY A 129 17.91 -34.61 7.04
CA GLY A 129 18.13 -33.19 6.71
C GLY A 129 17.69 -32.17 7.76
N GLY A 130 17.01 -32.57 8.84
CA GLY A 130 16.76 -31.69 10.00
C GLY A 130 15.73 -30.56 9.79
N GLU A 131 14.90 -30.62 8.75
CA GLU A 131 13.78 -29.67 8.58
C GLU A 131 12.48 -30.24 9.20
N ASP A 132 12.14 -29.78 10.41
CA ASP A 132 10.84 -30.03 11.06
C ASP A 132 9.68 -29.34 10.32
N LEU A 133 8.49 -29.95 10.32
CA LEU A 133 7.23 -29.33 9.86
C LEU A 133 7.05 -27.99 10.60
N VAL A 134 6.92 -26.88 9.88
CA VAL A 134 6.42 -25.63 10.51
C VAL A 134 4.95 -25.89 10.79
N ALA A 135 4.64 -26.15 12.07
CA ALA A 135 3.31 -26.53 12.51
C ALA A 135 2.30 -25.38 12.28
N ASP A 136 2.74 -24.14 12.48
CA ASP A 136 1.91 -22.96 12.28
C ASP A 136 1.88 -22.55 10.80
N VAL A 137 0.67 -22.52 10.21
CA VAL A 137 0.46 -22.18 8.80
C VAL A 137 0.74 -20.71 8.50
N ASP A 138 0.48 -19.81 9.45
CA ASP A 138 0.67 -18.38 9.28
C ASP A 138 2.19 -18.06 9.24
N GLU A 139 2.97 -18.68 10.14
CA GLU A 139 4.44 -18.60 10.12
C GLU A 139 5.05 -19.21 8.85
N TRP A 140 4.46 -20.31 8.35
CA TRP A 140 4.88 -20.90 7.09
C TRP A 140 4.65 -19.95 5.92
N ILE A 141 3.49 -19.27 5.87
CA ILE A 141 3.16 -18.31 4.81
C ILE A 141 4.15 -17.14 4.80
N LEU A 142 4.48 -16.59 5.96
CA LEU A 142 5.48 -15.51 6.07
C LEU A 142 6.85 -15.95 5.54
N GLN A 143 7.29 -17.17 5.87
CA GLN A 143 8.56 -17.73 5.36
C GLN A 143 8.52 -18.02 3.86
N ASN A 144 7.39 -18.53 3.37
CA ASN A 144 7.19 -18.83 1.95
C ASN A 144 7.21 -17.56 1.10
N GLU A 145 6.65 -16.46 1.59
CA GLU A 145 6.64 -15.20 0.85
C GLU A 145 8.06 -14.66 0.58
N VAL A 146 8.95 -14.73 1.57
CA VAL A 146 10.38 -14.39 1.39
C VAL A 146 11.03 -15.24 0.29
N HIS A 147 10.63 -16.51 0.18
CA HIS A 147 11.08 -17.39 -0.88
C HIS A 147 10.55 -16.96 -2.26
N LEU A 148 9.26 -16.66 -2.40
CA LEU A 148 8.66 -16.21 -3.66
C LEU A 148 9.28 -14.89 -4.15
N ARG A 149 9.64 -13.99 -3.24
CA ARG A 149 10.40 -12.76 -3.53
C ARG A 149 11.78 -13.06 -4.11
N THR A 150 12.48 -14.03 -3.51
CA THR A 150 13.79 -14.46 -4.00
C THR A 150 13.69 -15.06 -5.41
N LEU A 151 12.68 -15.89 -5.67
CA LEU A 151 12.44 -16.46 -7.01
C LEU A 151 12.14 -15.38 -8.04
N THR A 152 11.35 -14.37 -7.68
CA THR A 152 11.03 -13.24 -8.56
C THR A 152 12.28 -12.44 -8.93
N ARG A 153 13.17 -12.16 -7.96
CA ARG A 153 14.46 -11.51 -8.23
C ARG A 153 15.36 -12.35 -9.15
N LYS A 154 15.36 -13.67 -8.97
CA LYS A 154 16.16 -14.62 -9.76
C LYS A 154 15.61 -14.90 -11.16
N ALA A 155 14.32 -14.70 -11.43
CA ALA A 155 13.74 -14.94 -12.75
C ALA A 155 14.38 -14.09 -13.87
N LYS A 156 15.13 -13.03 -13.51
CA LYS A 156 16.00 -12.27 -14.43
C LYS A 156 17.22 -13.06 -14.94
N ILE A 157 17.46 -14.26 -14.41
CA ILE A 157 18.50 -15.24 -14.75
C ILE A 157 17.79 -16.59 -14.96
N ASP A 158 18.26 -17.45 -15.89
CA ASP A 158 17.64 -18.75 -16.15
C ASP A 158 17.60 -19.61 -14.87
N SER A 159 16.40 -19.74 -14.29
CA SER A 159 16.17 -20.44 -13.02
C SER A 159 14.98 -21.41 -13.13
N PRO A 160 14.96 -22.52 -12.37
CA PRO A 160 13.87 -23.51 -12.47
C PRO A 160 12.48 -23.01 -12.02
N GLY A 161 12.40 -21.86 -11.34
CA GLY A 161 11.16 -21.16 -10.96
C GLY A 161 10.76 -20.00 -11.89
N LYS A 162 11.26 -20.01 -13.14
CA LYS A 162 11.05 -18.97 -14.15
C LYS A 162 9.58 -18.75 -14.49
N GLU A 163 8.75 -19.78 -14.38
CA GLU A 163 7.32 -19.61 -14.52
C GLU A 163 6.75 -18.82 -13.33
N TRP A 164 6.10 -17.71 -13.63
CA TRP A 164 5.57 -16.81 -12.60
C TRP A 164 4.45 -17.44 -11.78
N LYS A 165 3.73 -18.43 -12.35
CA LYS A 165 2.65 -19.18 -11.68
C LYS A 165 3.17 -20.04 -10.52
N HIS A 166 4.47 -20.36 -10.50
CA HIS A 166 5.06 -21.18 -9.43
C HIS A 166 4.88 -20.52 -8.05
N GLY A 167 4.30 -21.30 -7.12
CA GLY A 167 4.04 -20.89 -5.74
C GLY A 167 2.77 -20.06 -5.53
N LEU A 168 2.05 -19.74 -6.62
CA LEU A 168 0.72 -19.14 -6.56
C LEU A 168 -0.35 -20.23 -6.48
N ILE A 169 -1.56 -19.82 -6.10
CA ILE A 169 -2.75 -20.68 -6.02
C ILE A 169 -3.69 -20.28 -7.16
N ASN A 170 -4.14 -21.25 -7.96
CA ASN A 170 -5.21 -21.02 -8.92
C ASN A 170 -6.57 -21.11 -8.21
N ALA A 171 -7.57 -20.33 -8.65
CA ALA A 171 -8.92 -20.41 -8.09
C ALA A 171 -9.55 -21.80 -8.22
N ASP A 172 -9.16 -22.60 -9.21
CA ASP A 172 -9.62 -23.99 -9.38
C ASP A 172 -9.14 -24.91 -8.25
N ASP A 173 -8.07 -24.55 -7.54
CA ASP A 173 -7.54 -25.30 -6.40
C ASP A 173 -8.19 -24.91 -5.05
N LEU A 174 -9.15 -23.97 -5.05
CA LEU A 174 -9.67 -23.38 -3.81
C LEU A 174 -10.32 -24.41 -2.87
N SER A 175 -11.03 -25.40 -3.41
CA SER A 175 -11.61 -26.49 -2.63
C SER A 175 -10.57 -27.34 -1.90
N THR A 176 -9.32 -27.36 -2.40
CA THR A 176 -8.20 -28.07 -1.77
C THR A 176 -7.47 -27.21 -0.74
N VAL A 177 -7.36 -25.90 -0.98
CA VAL A 177 -6.59 -25.00 -0.09
C VAL A 177 -7.41 -24.43 1.06
N LEU A 178 -8.75 -24.47 0.95
CA LEU A 178 -9.69 -24.03 1.98
C LEU A 178 -10.30 -25.27 2.65
N PRO A 179 -9.71 -25.77 3.75
CA PRO A 179 -10.08 -27.07 4.32
C PRO A 179 -11.50 -27.11 4.88
N THR A 180 -12.07 -25.96 5.25
CA THR A 180 -13.45 -25.84 5.75
C THR A 180 -14.45 -25.51 4.65
N SER A 181 -14.05 -25.63 3.38
CA SER A 181 -14.93 -25.29 2.27
C SER A 181 -15.89 -26.42 1.92
N GLU A 182 -17.17 -26.08 1.77
CA GLU A 182 -18.21 -26.98 1.28
C GLU A 182 -18.83 -26.44 -0.01
N PRO A 183 -19.05 -27.28 -1.04
CA PRO A 183 -19.63 -26.81 -2.29
C PRO A 183 -21.13 -26.49 -2.11
N VAL A 184 -21.49 -25.24 -2.38
CA VAL A 184 -22.89 -24.81 -2.48
C VAL A 184 -23.38 -25.12 -3.87
N LYS A 185 -24.46 -25.92 -3.95
CA LYS A 185 -25.05 -26.35 -5.22
C LYS A 185 -26.34 -25.62 -5.50
N ASP A 186 -26.50 -25.24 -6.75
CA ASP A 186 -27.75 -24.75 -7.30
C ASP A 186 -28.06 -25.50 -8.60
N ASN A 187 -29.27 -26.08 -8.70
CA ASN A 187 -29.70 -26.93 -9.81
C ASN A 187 -28.70 -28.06 -10.18
N GLY A 188 -27.86 -28.49 -9.23
CA GLY A 188 -26.83 -29.52 -9.41
C GLY A 188 -25.42 -28.98 -9.69
N ASP A 189 -25.30 -27.72 -10.11
CA ASP A 189 -24.03 -27.05 -10.39
C ASP A 189 -23.46 -26.40 -9.13
N VAL A 190 -22.14 -26.47 -8.94
CA VAL A 190 -21.47 -25.78 -7.83
C VAL A 190 -21.39 -24.30 -8.18
N VAL A 191 -22.09 -23.46 -7.42
CA VAL A 191 -22.15 -22.01 -7.63
C VAL A 191 -21.27 -21.23 -6.65
N ALA A 192 -20.90 -21.83 -5.53
CA ALA A 192 -19.99 -21.25 -4.56
C ALA A 192 -19.28 -22.33 -3.74
N LEU A 193 -18.21 -21.93 -3.07
CA LEU A 193 -17.61 -22.61 -1.93
C LEU A 193 -17.99 -21.83 -0.67
N GLU A 194 -18.73 -22.47 0.24
CA GLU A 194 -19.03 -21.96 1.56
C GLU A 194 -17.87 -22.26 2.50
N VAL A 195 -17.24 -21.24 3.06
CA VAL A 195 -16.06 -21.35 3.91
C VAL A 195 -16.45 -20.93 5.32
N GLN A 196 -16.58 -21.92 6.21
CA GLN A 196 -16.85 -21.66 7.62
C GLN A 196 -15.57 -21.20 8.31
N ARG A 197 -15.62 -20.02 8.92
CA ARG A 197 -14.46 -19.42 9.56
C ARG A 197 -14.47 -19.70 11.05
N GLN A 198 -13.31 -20.00 11.62
CA GLN A 198 -13.18 -20.19 13.06
C GLN A 198 -13.58 -18.91 13.81
N PRO A 199 -14.19 -19.00 15.01
CA PRO A 199 -14.42 -17.84 15.85
C PRO A 199 -13.09 -17.12 16.13
N VAL A 200 -13.11 -15.78 16.19
CA VAL A 200 -11.88 -14.98 16.35
C VAL A 200 -11.09 -15.39 17.60
N GLY A 201 -11.77 -15.69 18.70
CA GLY A 201 -11.12 -16.13 19.94
C GLY A 201 -10.44 -17.51 19.87
N ALA A 202 -10.71 -18.30 18.82
CA ALA A 202 -10.02 -19.57 18.56
C ALA A 202 -8.73 -19.37 17.75
N LEU A 203 -8.60 -18.24 17.03
CA LEU A 203 -7.39 -17.93 16.29
C LEU A 203 -6.29 -17.45 17.27
N PRO A 204 -5.09 -18.03 17.25
CA PRO A 204 -4.02 -17.60 18.14
C PRO A 204 -3.51 -16.21 17.75
N GLY A 205 -3.19 -15.40 18.76
CA GLY A 205 -2.67 -14.05 18.59
C GLY A 205 -3.58 -12.98 19.19
N PHE A 206 -3.44 -11.75 18.69
CA PHE A 206 -4.29 -10.61 19.04
C PHE A 206 -4.96 -10.09 17.77
N SER A 207 -6.30 -10.00 17.76
CA SER A 207 -7.05 -9.51 16.61
C SER A 207 -7.78 -8.21 16.96
N PHE A 208 -8.03 -7.39 15.94
CA PHE A 208 -8.85 -6.18 16.01
C PHE A 208 -9.50 -5.92 14.63
N LEU A 209 -10.48 -5.00 14.58
CA LEU A 209 -11.32 -4.73 13.38
C LEU A 209 -12.22 -5.92 12.96
N GLU A 210 -12.61 -6.77 13.91
CA GLU A 210 -13.45 -7.95 13.61
C GLU A 210 -14.97 -7.76 13.74
N LEU A 211 -15.48 -6.60 14.17
CA LEU A 211 -16.94 -6.47 14.40
C LEU A 211 -17.80 -6.70 13.15
N LYS A 212 -17.28 -6.39 11.96
CA LYS A 212 -17.95 -6.65 10.67
C LYS A 212 -17.43 -7.93 10.01
N ARG A 213 -16.52 -8.67 10.66
CA ARG A 213 -16.01 -9.96 10.16
C ARG A 213 -17.16 -10.94 10.08
N ARG A 214 -17.36 -11.50 8.89
CA ARG A 214 -18.39 -12.52 8.64
C ARG A 214 -17.89 -13.85 9.16
N ASP A 215 -18.78 -14.64 9.76
CA ASP A 215 -18.47 -15.99 10.24
C ASP A 215 -18.37 -17.00 9.11
N THR A 216 -19.00 -16.71 7.98
CA THR A 216 -18.97 -17.52 6.76
C THR A 216 -18.58 -16.65 5.58
N ALA A 217 -17.71 -17.14 4.71
CA ALA A 217 -17.42 -16.55 3.41
C ALA A 217 -17.98 -17.43 2.28
N TYR A 218 -18.43 -16.79 1.21
CA TYR A 218 -18.84 -17.49 -0.01
C TYR A 218 -17.89 -17.07 -1.12
N VAL A 219 -17.22 -18.04 -1.72
CA VAL A 219 -16.14 -17.82 -2.69
C VAL A 219 -16.51 -18.49 -4.01
N GLN A 220 -16.12 -17.91 -5.14
CA GLN A 220 -16.31 -18.55 -6.44
C GLN A 220 -15.59 -19.91 -6.49
N PRO A 221 -16.19 -20.92 -7.12
CA PRO A 221 -15.66 -22.29 -7.09
C PRO A 221 -14.53 -22.55 -8.10
N SER A 222 -14.30 -21.65 -9.06
CA SER A 222 -13.34 -21.84 -10.14
C SER A 222 -12.92 -20.52 -10.79
N SER A 223 -11.81 -20.55 -11.54
CA SER A 223 -11.36 -19.45 -12.39
C SER A 223 -12.42 -19.04 -13.43
N ALA A 224 -13.14 -20.00 -13.99
CA ALA A 224 -14.23 -19.74 -14.93
C ALA A 224 -15.38 -18.95 -14.28
N ALA A 225 -15.74 -19.26 -13.03
CA ALA A 225 -16.77 -18.54 -12.29
C ALA A 225 -16.30 -17.11 -11.93
N VAL A 226 -15.03 -16.94 -11.57
CA VAL A 226 -14.42 -15.61 -11.36
C VAL A 226 -14.47 -14.80 -12.66
N HIS A 227 -14.13 -15.39 -13.81
CA HIS A 227 -14.17 -14.73 -15.11
C HIS A 227 -15.59 -14.28 -15.47
N ALA A 228 -16.59 -15.16 -15.34
CA ALA A 228 -17.98 -14.80 -15.60
C ALA A 228 -18.46 -13.62 -14.72
N ARG A 229 -18.09 -13.62 -13.44
CA ARG A 229 -18.41 -12.51 -12.54
C ARG A 229 -17.66 -11.24 -12.90
N TRP A 230 -16.38 -11.33 -13.26
CA TRP A 230 -15.57 -10.21 -13.74
C TRP A 230 -16.20 -9.52 -14.95
N GLU A 231 -16.63 -10.29 -15.95
CA GLU A 231 -17.29 -9.75 -17.15
C GLU A 231 -18.56 -8.96 -16.77
N SER A 232 -19.37 -9.51 -15.86
CA SER A 232 -20.56 -8.85 -15.33
C SER A 232 -20.22 -7.55 -14.58
N MET A 233 -19.26 -7.59 -13.65
CA MET A 233 -18.88 -6.44 -12.82
C MET A 233 -18.21 -5.31 -13.62
N THR A 234 -17.58 -5.63 -14.75
CA THR A 234 -16.93 -4.66 -15.62
C THR A 234 -17.81 -4.23 -16.80
N GLY A 235 -18.94 -4.89 -17.05
CA GLY A 235 -19.79 -4.62 -18.21
C GLY A 235 -19.09 -4.92 -19.55
N GLY A 236 -18.11 -5.83 -19.56
CA GLY A 236 -17.40 -6.25 -20.77
C GLY A 236 -16.40 -5.24 -21.34
N LEU A 237 -15.89 -4.29 -20.53
CA LEU A 237 -14.92 -3.27 -20.97
C LEU A 237 -13.66 -3.83 -21.65
N PHE A 238 -13.26 -5.06 -21.31
CA PHE A 238 -12.05 -5.72 -21.81
C PHE A 238 -12.31 -6.73 -22.93
N LYS A 239 -13.52 -6.76 -23.49
CA LYS A 239 -13.85 -7.68 -24.58
C LYS A 239 -12.93 -7.44 -25.78
N GLY A 240 -12.21 -8.49 -26.20
CA GLY A 240 -11.24 -8.41 -27.30
C GLY A 240 -9.85 -7.92 -26.88
N LEU A 241 -9.58 -7.74 -25.59
CA LEU A 241 -8.24 -7.43 -25.10
C LEU A 241 -7.27 -8.58 -25.43
N ASP A 242 -6.06 -8.21 -25.84
CA ASP A 242 -4.92 -9.13 -25.88
C ASP A 242 -4.25 -9.11 -24.50
N TRP A 243 -4.54 -10.16 -23.74
CA TRP A 243 -4.06 -10.33 -22.37
C TRP A 243 -2.56 -10.67 -22.26
N ALA A 244 -1.86 -10.88 -23.39
CA ALA A 244 -0.41 -11.03 -23.35
C ALA A 244 0.22 -9.81 -22.66
N ASN A 245 1.02 -10.08 -21.63
CA ASN A 245 1.72 -9.08 -20.80
C ASN A 245 0.80 -8.15 -19.99
N VAL A 246 -0.46 -8.54 -19.76
CA VAL A 246 -1.43 -7.77 -18.98
C VAL A 246 -2.06 -8.67 -17.91
N CYS A 247 -2.18 -8.15 -16.69
CA CYS A 247 -3.06 -8.72 -15.69
C CYS A 247 -3.80 -7.61 -14.94
N VAL A 248 -4.92 -7.97 -14.34
CA VAL A 248 -5.66 -7.10 -13.42
C VAL A 248 -5.56 -7.67 -12.02
N ALA A 249 -5.45 -6.82 -10.99
CA ALA A 249 -5.22 -7.32 -9.64
C ALA A 249 -5.88 -6.45 -8.56
N GLY A 250 -5.97 -6.98 -7.34
CA GLY A 250 -6.45 -6.23 -6.19
C GLY A 250 -7.95 -6.33 -5.93
N GLY A 251 -8.54 -5.22 -5.48
CA GLY A 251 -9.84 -5.23 -4.81
C GLY A 251 -11.03 -5.66 -5.68
N LEU A 252 -11.00 -5.36 -6.99
CA LEU A 252 -12.10 -5.76 -7.87
C LEU A 252 -12.08 -7.26 -8.19
N ILE A 253 -10.89 -7.86 -8.32
CA ILE A 253 -10.77 -9.32 -8.49
C ILE A 253 -11.17 -10.05 -7.21
N LEU A 254 -10.78 -9.52 -6.04
CA LEU A 254 -11.32 -10.00 -4.77
C LEU A 254 -12.86 -9.90 -4.74
N GLY A 255 -13.42 -8.79 -5.24
CA GLY A 255 -14.86 -8.63 -5.34
C GLY A 255 -15.52 -9.67 -6.24
N ALA A 256 -14.95 -9.94 -7.42
CA ALA A 256 -15.43 -10.99 -8.31
C ALA A 256 -15.37 -12.38 -7.66
N LEU A 257 -14.31 -12.64 -6.89
CA LEU A 257 -14.08 -13.88 -6.15
C LEU A 257 -15.06 -14.07 -4.96
N LEU A 258 -15.49 -13.00 -4.30
CA LEU A 258 -16.33 -13.06 -3.09
C LEU A 258 -17.83 -12.93 -3.34
N THR A 259 -18.25 -12.69 -4.59
CA THR A 259 -19.65 -12.42 -4.93
C THR A 259 -20.22 -13.54 -5.80
N PRO A 260 -20.35 -14.80 -5.33
CA PRO A 260 -21.03 -15.82 -6.12
C PRO A 260 -22.53 -15.50 -6.29
N ASP A 261 -23.14 -15.97 -7.39
CA ASP A 261 -24.58 -15.84 -7.64
C ASP A 261 -25.33 -16.91 -6.83
N LEU A 262 -25.73 -16.57 -5.61
CA LEU A 262 -26.59 -17.43 -4.79
C LEU A 262 -28.06 -17.07 -5.02
N GLN A 263 -28.92 -18.09 -5.18
CA GLN A 263 -30.36 -17.87 -5.38
C GLN A 263 -31.04 -17.16 -4.20
N ASP A 264 -32.11 -16.43 -4.53
CA ASP A 264 -33.02 -15.85 -3.54
C ASP A 264 -33.65 -16.94 -2.67
N GLY A 265 -33.48 -16.81 -1.35
CA GLY A 265 -33.93 -17.79 -0.37
C GLY A 265 -32.88 -18.79 0.12
N HIS A 266 -31.70 -18.88 -0.52
CA HIS A 266 -30.58 -19.64 0.06
C HIS A 266 -30.13 -18.97 1.37
N ALA A 267 -29.94 -19.75 2.44
CA ALA A 267 -29.58 -19.22 3.77
C ALA A 267 -28.30 -18.38 3.73
N GLY A 268 -27.35 -18.74 2.87
CA GLY A 268 -26.11 -18.02 2.64
C GLY A 268 -26.20 -16.75 1.80
N ASN A 269 -27.31 -16.51 1.10
CA ASN A 269 -27.44 -15.37 0.19
C ASN A 269 -27.33 -14.03 0.94
N ALA A 270 -27.90 -13.93 2.14
CA ALA A 270 -27.78 -12.74 2.99
C ALA A 270 -26.37 -12.51 3.55
N ALA A 271 -25.57 -13.57 3.71
CA ALA A 271 -24.22 -13.51 4.27
C ALA A 271 -23.12 -13.31 3.20
N ALA A 272 -23.37 -13.73 1.96
CA ALA A 272 -22.45 -13.56 0.84
C ALA A 272 -22.24 -12.09 0.47
N HIS A 273 -21.05 -11.75 -0.03
CA HIS A 273 -20.82 -10.40 -0.54
C HIS A 273 -21.69 -10.12 -1.76
N LYS A 274 -22.01 -8.84 -1.95
CA LYS A 274 -22.74 -8.34 -3.11
C LYS A 274 -21.86 -7.47 -4.01
N ALA A 275 -22.16 -7.45 -5.30
CA ALA A 275 -21.37 -6.71 -6.29
C ALA A 275 -21.39 -5.19 -6.02
N GLU A 276 -22.49 -4.70 -5.44
CA GLU A 276 -22.71 -3.31 -5.06
C GLU A 276 -21.71 -2.84 -4.00
N GLU A 277 -21.26 -3.73 -3.11
CA GLU A 277 -20.21 -3.43 -2.13
C GLU A 277 -18.89 -3.02 -2.83
N TRP A 278 -18.73 -3.37 -4.10
CA TRP A 278 -17.55 -3.09 -4.91
C TRP A 278 -17.80 -2.02 -5.97
N ALA A 279 -18.95 -1.35 -6.00
CA ALA A 279 -19.33 -0.39 -7.05
C ALA A 279 -18.27 0.72 -7.27
N THR A 280 -17.61 1.16 -6.21
CA THR A 280 -16.58 2.23 -6.25
C THR A 280 -15.14 1.73 -6.42
N SER A 281 -14.93 0.41 -6.55
CA SER A 281 -13.59 -0.13 -6.82
C SER A 281 -13.16 0.13 -8.27
N ASP A 282 -11.95 0.65 -8.42
CA ASP A 282 -11.30 0.80 -9.72
C ASP A 282 -10.79 -0.53 -10.24
N ILE A 283 -10.51 -0.57 -11.54
CA ILE A 283 -9.84 -1.69 -12.20
C ILE A 283 -8.33 -1.38 -12.28
N ASP A 284 -7.54 -1.97 -11.39
CA ASP A 284 -6.08 -1.83 -11.43
C ASP A 284 -5.47 -2.79 -12.47
N VAL A 285 -4.96 -2.23 -13.56
CA VAL A 285 -4.30 -2.94 -14.67
C VAL A 285 -2.79 -2.83 -14.54
N TYR A 286 -2.11 -3.96 -14.67
CA TYR A 286 -0.66 -4.06 -14.63
C TYR A 286 -0.15 -4.58 -15.97
N ILE A 287 0.89 -3.92 -16.49
CA ILE A 287 1.65 -4.38 -17.65
C ILE A 287 2.94 -5.01 -17.13
N HIS A 288 3.26 -6.22 -17.60
CA HIS A 288 4.41 -6.98 -17.09
C HIS A 288 5.29 -7.55 -18.19
N GLY A 289 6.59 -7.70 -17.93
CA GLY A 289 7.56 -8.32 -18.85
C GLY A 289 7.82 -7.52 -20.13
N LEU A 290 7.50 -6.23 -20.16
CA LEU A 290 7.74 -5.32 -21.28
C LEU A 290 8.65 -4.17 -20.86
N GLY A 291 9.46 -3.66 -21.79
CA GLY A 291 10.17 -2.40 -21.63
C GLY A 291 9.26 -1.18 -21.88
N PRO A 292 9.72 0.05 -21.56
CA PRO A 292 8.90 1.27 -21.62
C PRO A 292 8.16 1.51 -22.94
N GLU A 293 8.83 1.34 -24.09
CA GLU A 293 8.23 1.60 -25.41
C GLU A 293 7.12 0.60 -25.76
N ALA A 294 7.36 -0.69 -25.49
CA ALA A 294 6.36 -1.73 -25.69
C ALA A 294 5.20 -1.59 -24.70
N ALA A 295 5.48 -1.19 -23.45
CA ALA A 295 4.46 -0.90 -22.45
C ALA A 295 3.58 0.31 -22.86
N ASN A 296 4.17 1.36 -23.42
CA ASN A 296 3.43 2.50 -23.98
C ASN A 296 2.52 2.08 -25.15
N SER A 297 2.99 1.17 -26.01
CA SER A 297 2.16 0.59 -27.07
C SER A 297 1.02 -0.26 -26.51
N LYS A 298 1.26 -0.99 -25.41
CA LYS A 298 0.23 -1.79 -24.72
C LYS A 298 -0.81 -0.90 -24.02
N ILE A 299 -0.43 0.27 -23.49
CA ILE A 299 -1.38 1.28 -22.98
C ILE A 299 -2.33 1.72 -24.10
N ALA A 300 -1.83 2.00 -25.31
CA ALA A 300 -2.66 2.37 -26.46
C ALA A 300 -3.67 1.28 -26.79
N HIS A 301 -3.23 0.01 -26.87
CA HIS A 301 -4.13 -1.13 -27.09
C HIS A 301 -5.22 -1.24 -26.03
N ILE A 302 -4.87 -1.14 -24.74
CA ILE A 302 -5.84 -1.18 -23.64
C ILE A 302 -6.85 -0.03 -23.77
N ALA A 303 -6.38 1.19 -24.04
CA ALA A 303 -7.24 2.35 -24.19
C ALA A 303 -8.22 2.21 -25.36
N ASP A 304 -7.75 1.69 -26.50
CA ASP A 304 -8.57 1.47 -27.69
C ASP A 304 -9.64 0.39 -27.46
N VAL A 305 -9.28 -0.72 -26.79
CA VAL A 305 -10.24 -1.78 -26.42
C VAL A 305 -11.30 -1.25 -25.46
N VAL A 306 -10.88 -0.57 -24.38
CA VAL A 306 -11.81 0.00 -23.39
C VAL A 306 -12.74 1.00 -24.08
N ARG A 307 -12.20 1.93 -24.88
CA ARG A 307 -13.01 2.90 -25.63
C ARG A 307 -13.98 2.24 -26.60
N GLY A 308 -13.54 1.22 -27.33
CA GLY A 308 -14.36 0.50 -28.31
C GLY A 308 -15.55 -0.24 -27.69
N ASN A 309 -15.46 -0.60 -26.41
CA ASN A 309 -16.52 -1.26 -25.66
C ASN A 309 -17.45 -0.28 -24.91
N LEU A 310 -17.18 1.04 -24.96
CA LEU A 310 -18.09 2.05 -24.43
C LEU A 310 -19.23 2.37 -25.41
N PRO A 311 -20.38 2.89 -24.93
CA PRO A 311 -21.37 3.50 -25.81
C PRO A 311 -20.75 4.60 -26.69
N LYS A 312 -21.21 4.72 -27.95
CA LYS A 312 -20.62 5.64 -28.94
C LYS A 312 -20.49 7.09 -28.48
N ASP A 313 -21.43 7.58 -27.69
CA ASP A 313 -21.48 8.97 -27.19
C ASP A 313 -20.94 9.10 -25.75
N ALA A 314 -20.36 8.03 -25.19
CA ALA A 314 -19.79 8.09 -23.84
C ALA A 314 -18.52 8.96 -23.86
N PRO A 315 -18.33 9.84 -22.86
CA PRO A 315 -17.10 10.60 -22.76
C PRO A 315 -15.92 9.65 -22.50
N PHE A 316 -14.73 10.03 -22.95
CA PHE A 316 -13.51 9.28 -22.72
C PHE A 316 -12.36 10.24 -22.44
N LEU A 317 -11.81 10.17 -21.24
CA LEU A 317 -10.70 11.00 -20.79
C LEU A 317 -9.61 10.11 -20.25
N LEU A 318 -8.37 10.29 -20.72
CA LEU A 318 -7.21 9.70 -20.09
C LEU A 318 -6.57 10.75 -19.19
N VAL A 319 -6.22 10.37 -17.97
CA VAL A 319 -5.54 11.24 -17.01
C VAL A 319 -4.26 10.56 -16.57
N ARG A 320 -3.13 11.26 -16.67
CA ARG A 320 -1.80 10.76 -16.32
C ARG A 320 -1.25 11.55 -15.14
N ASN A 321 -0.86 10.84 -14.09
CA ASN A 321 -0.05 11.38 -13.00
C ASN A 321 1.29 10.60 -12.94
N SER A 322 2.07 10.84 -11.88
CA SER A 322 3.38 10.23 -11.70
C SER A 322 3.34 8.70 -11.48
N GLN A 323 2.19 8.10 -11.18
CA GLN A 323 2.01 6.66 -10.92
C GLN A 323 1.14 5.91 -11.91
N THR A 324 0.14 6.56 -12.50
CA THR A 324 -0.93 5.89 -13.22
C THR A 324 -1.37 6.66 -14.44
N ILE A 325 -1.89 5.91 -15.43
CA ILE A 325 -2.78 6.44 -16.45
C ILE A 325 -4.17 5.87 -16.15
N THR A 326 -5.11 6.74 -15.82
CA THR A 326 -6.48 6.36 -15.49
C THR A 326 -7.42 6.76 -16.61
N LEU A 327 -8.21 5.81 -17.10
CA LEU A 327 -9.22 6.00 -18.13
C LEU A 327 -10.57 6.24 -17.45
N TYR A 328 -11.16 7.40 -17.73
CA TYR A 328 -12.43 7.86 -17.21
C TYR A 328 -13.49 7.87 -18.33
N SER A 329 -14.72 7.57 -17.93
CA SER A 329 -15.93 7.78 -18.75
C SER A 329 -17.03 8.40 -17.88
N LYS A 330 -18.30 8.11 -18.15
CA LYS A 330 -19.42 8.51 -17.29
C LYS A 330 -19.55 7.59 -16.09
N PHE A 331 -19.92 8.12 -14.93
CA PHE A 331 -20.39 7.29 -13.82
C PHE A 331 -21.66 6.53 -14.25
N PRO A 332 -21.85 5.24 -13.90
CA PRO A 332 -21.03 4.40 -13.01
C PRO A 332 -19.99 3.51 -13.73
N THR A 333 -19.63 3.80 -14.99
CA THR A 333 -18.61 3.01 -15.70
C THR A 333 -17.29 3.05 -14.96
N ARG A 334 -16.82 1.89 -14.50
CA ARG A 334 -15.62 1.79 -13.66
C ARG A 334 -14.41 2.45 -14.30
N ARG A 335 -13.63 3.16 -13.48
CA ARG A 335 -12.35 3.71 -13.89
C ARG A 335 -11.36 2.56 -14.10
N VAL A 336 -10.61 2.63 -15.18
CA VAL A 336 -9.51 1.70 -15.47
C VAL A 336 -8.21 2.40 -15.15
N GLN A 337 -7.43 1.88 -14.21
CA GLN A 337 -6.19 2.48 -13.73
C GLN A 337 -5.01 1.62 -14.16
N ILE A 338 -4.24 2.09 -15.14
CA ILE A 338 -3.02 1.43 -15.58
C ILE A 338 -1.86 1.90 -14.68
N VAL A 339 -1.25 0.97 -13.95
CA VAL A 339 -0.15 1.25 -13.01
C VAL A 339 1.17 1.37 -13.77
N LEU A 340 1.88 2.49 -13.61
CA LEU A 340 3.14 2.84 -14.27
C LEU A 340 4.36 2.33 -13.49
N LYS A 341 4.34 1.05 -13.12
CA LYS A 341 5.46 0.34 -12.51
C LYS A 341 5.82 -0.85 -13.38
N LEU A 342 7.01 -0.84 -13.96
CA LEU A 342 7.49 -1.99 -14.73
C LEU A 342 7.77 -3.15 -13.77
N VAL A 343 7.12 -4.28 -14.04
CA VAL A 343 7.27 -5.52 -13.28
C VAL A 343 7.55 -6.65 -14.26
N GLU A 344 8.26 -7.69 -13.83
CA GLU A 344 8.59 -8.81 -14.72
C GLU A 344 7.40 -9.77 -14.89
N SER A 345 6.56 -9.90 -13.87
CA SER A 345 5.47 -10.89 -13.87
C SER A 345 4.32 -10.57 -12.91
N PRO A 346 3.13 -11.20 -13.09
CA PRO A 346 2.02 -11.07 -12.14
C PRO A 346 2.36 -11.49 -10.71
N ARG A 347 3.31 -12.43 -10.50
CA ARG A 347 3.77 -12.79 -9.15
C ARG A 347 4.39 -11.59 -8.42
N GLU A 348 5.15 -10.76 -9.14
CA GLU A 348 5.75 -9.55 -8.58
C GLU A 348 4.67 -8.51 -8.21
N VAL A 349 3.62 -8.40 -9.03
CA VAL A 349 2.44 -7.58 -8.71
C VAL A 349 1.81 -8.02 -7.40
N LEU A 350 1.52 -9.33 -7.26
CA LEU A 350 0.86 -9.89 -6.09
C LEU A 350 1.67 -9.70 -4.80
N LEU A 351 2.99 -9.85 -4.87
CA LEU A 351 3.91 -9.68 -3.74
C LEU A 351 3.94 -8.24 -3.21
N ASN A 352 3.64 -7.24 -4.05
CA ASN A 352 3.68 -5.83 -3.68
C ASN A 352 2.41 -5.34 -2.93
N PHE A 353 1.31 -6.11 -2.91
CA PHE A 353 0.08 -5.69 -2.25
C PHE A 353 0.23 -5.52 -0.73
N ASP A 354 -0.39 -4.46 -0.22
CA ASP A 354 -0.33 -4.04 1.18
C ASP A 354 -1.17 -4.93 2.11
N LEU A 355 -2.32 -5.42 1.66
CA LEU A 355 -3.22 -6.28 2.42
C LEU A 355 -3.32 -7.69 1.81
N ASP A 356 -3.32 -8.71 2.65
CA ASP A 356 -3.26 -10.11 2.23
C ASP A 356 -4.40 -10.49 1.27
N ILE A 357 -5.61 -10.03 1.60
CA ILE A 357 -6.84 -10.21 0.81
C ILE A 357 -6.76 -9.60 -0.60
N CYS A 358 -5.94 -8.58 -0.81
CA CYS A 358 -5.78 -7.94 -2.12
C CYS A 358 -4.78 -8.68 -3.01
N ALA A 359 -4.06 -9.68 -2.50
CA ALA A 359 -3.06 -10.42 -3.26
C ALA A 359 -3.69 -11.49 -4.17
N VAL A 360 -4.59 -11.04 -5.04
CA VAL A 360 -5.29 -11.81 -6.08
C VAL A 360 -5.25 -11.05 -7.41
N ALA A 361 -5.09 -11.78 -8.52
CA ALA A 361 -5.01 -11.26 -9.88
C ALA A 361 -5.76 -12.15 -10.85
N PHE A 362 -6.12 -11.60 -12.01
CA PHE A 362 -6.72 -12.30 -13.13
C PHE A 362 -5.88 -11.99 -14.39
N ASP A 363 -5.50 -13.04 -15.11
CA ASP A 363 -4.60 -12.94 -16.28
C ASP A 363 -5.34 -12.96 -17.63
N GLY A 364 -6.67 -12.84 -17.60
CA GLY A 364 -7.54 -12.98 -18.78
C GLY A 364 -8.13 -14.38 -18.97
N SER A 365 -7.59 -15.37 -18.24
CA SER A 365 -8.10 -16.75 -18.24
C SER A 365 -8.33 -17.29 -16.85
N ASP A 366 -7.32 -17.15 -15.99
CA ASP A 366 -7.23 -17.78 -14.68
C ASP A 366 -7.15 -16.71 -13.59
N ALA A 367 -7.74 -17.00 -12.44
CA ALA A 367 -7.55 -16.22 -11.23
C ALA A 367 -6.45 -16.83 -10.36
N TRP A 368 -5.48 -16.01 -9.96
CA TRP A 368 -4.29 -16.39 -9.22
C TRP A 368 -4.18 -15.61 -7.91
N MET A 369 -3.76 -16.25 -6.83
CA MET A 369 -3.56 -15.58 -5.55
C MET A 369 -2.33 -16.07 -4.78
N LEU A 370 -1.85 -15.25 -3.85
CA LEU A 370 -0.82 -15.67 -2.90
C LEU A 370 -1.42 -16.52 -1.77
N PRO A 371 -0.63 -17.39 -1.12
CA PRO A 371 -1.05 -18.16 0.05
C PRO A 371 -1.69 -17.32 1.16
N ARG A 372 -1.16 -16.10 1.40
CA ARG A 372 -1.74 -15.15 2.37
C ARG A 372 -3.17 -14.72 2.03
N CYS A 373 -3.52 -14.61 0.75
CA CYS A 373 -4.87 -14.26 0.32
C CYS A 373 -5.83 -15.40 0.66
N ALA A 374 -5.48 -16.64 0.28
CA ALA A 374 -6.27 -17.83 0.62
C ALA A 374 -6.46 -17.98 2.14
N ARG A 375 -5.39 -17.79 2.92
CA ARG A 375 -5.47 -17.80 4.38
C ARG A 375 -6.36 -16.70 4.94
N ALA A 376 -6.39 -15.52 4.33
CA ALA A 376 -7.26 -14.43 4.74
C ALA A 376 -8.74 -14.69 4.37
N LEU A 377 -9.02 -15.38 3.27
CA LEU A 377 -10.37 -15.86 2.93
C LEU A 377 -10.88 -16.84 3.99
N GLU A 378 -10.04 -17.80 4.39
CA GLU A 378 -10.31 -18.84 5.40
C GLU A 378 -10.52 -18.25 6.81
N THR A 379 -9.66 -17.32 7.21
CA THR A 379 -9.66 -16.79 8.59
C THR A 379 -10.47 -15.52 8.76
N GLY A 380 -10.77 -14.80 7.68
CA GLY A 380 -11.32 -13.46 7.75
C GLY A 380 -10.38 -12.43 8.38
N THR A 381 -9.06 -12.68 8.35
CA THR A 381 -8.06 -11.78 8.94
C THR A 381 -6.86 -11.58 8.00
N VAL A 382 -6.33 -10.35 7.96
CA VAL A 382 -5.03 -10.01 7.39
C VAL A 382 -3.97 -10.18 8.48
N VAL A 383 -2.88 -10.88 8.18
CA VAL A 383 -1.75 -11.04 9.11
C VAL A 383 -0.93 -9.75 9.14
N PHE A 384 -0.73 -9.21 10.34
CA PHE A 384 0.06 -8.01 10.53
C PHE A 384 1.57 -8.29 10.31
N THR A 385 2.21 -7.40 9.56
CA THR A 385 3.66 -7.19 9.54
C THR A 385 3.94 -5.69 9.51
N MET A 386 5.14 -5.28 9.88
CA MET A 386 5.57 -3.88 9.85
C MET A 386 5.62 -3.31 8.43
N ASP A 387 5.64 -4.14 7.38
CA ASP A 387 5.45 -3.66 6.01
C ASP A 387 4.10 -2.94 5.81
N LEU A 388 3.07 -3.26 6.62
CA LEU A 388 1.80 -2.53 6.61
C LEU A 388 2.00 -1.03 6.93
N ILE A 389 3.05 -0.70 7.68
CA ILE A 389 3.32 0.63 8.23
C ILE A 389 4.54 1.29 7.56
N GLU A 390 5.60 0.51 7.40
CA GLU A 390 6.93 0.96 6.96
C GLU A 390 7.24 0.56 5.51
N GLY A 391 6.36 -0.20 4.86
CA GLY A 391 6.54 -0.65 3.48
C GLY A 391 6.81 0.49 2.51
N HIS A 392 7.64 0.24 1.51
CA HIS A 392 8.01 1.23 0.50
C HIS A 392 7.33 0.91 -0.84
N PHE A 393 6.88 1.91 -1.59
CA PHE A 393 6.19 1.70 -2.89
C PHE A 393 7.06 0.93 -3.91
N LEU A 394 8.35 1.24 -3.93
CA LEU A 394 9.40 0.57 -4.70
C LEU A 394 10.10 -0.58 -3.94
N GLY A 395 9.60 -0.92 -2.76
CA GLY A 395 10.08 -2.02 -1.93
C GLY A 395 9.36 -3.33 -2.24
N ASP A 396 9.55 -4.30 -1.35
CA ASP A 396 8.92 -5.63 -1.44
C ASP A 396 7.40 -5.56 -1.17
N ARG A 397 6.97 -4.74 -0.21
CA ARG A 397 5.56 -4.54 0.10
C ARG A 397 5.32 -3.06 0.37
N LYS A 398 4.27 -2.51 -0.23
CA LYS A 398 3.86 -1.11 -0.02
C LYS A 398 3.21 -0.98 1.37
N ALA A 399 3.48 0.12 2.07
CA ALA A 399 2.70 0.50 3.25
C ALA A 399 1.22 0.70 2.89
N SER A 400 0.33 0.33 3.82
CA SER A 400 -1.09 0.57 3.64
C SER A 400 -1.45 2.03 3.91
N ARG A 401 -2.66 2.39 3.51
CA ARG A 401 -3.28 3.69 3.81
C ARG A 401 -4.42 3.48 4.78
N ASP A 402 -4.66 4.45 5.65
CA ASP A 402 -5.69 4.41 6.68
C ASP A 402 -7.04 3.99 6.08
N LYS A 403 -7.49 4.73 5.06
CA LYS A 403 -8.70 4.42 4.25
C LYS A 403 -8.80 2.96 3.81
N ARG A 404 -7.69 2.33 3.39
CA ARG A 404 -7.70 0.96 2.87
C ARG A 404 -7.96 -0.05 3.97
N VAL A 405 -7.35 0.14 5.14
CA VAL A 405 -7.53 -0.77 6.28
C VAL A 405 -8.98 -0.80 6.73
N PHE A 406 -9.61 0.37 6.90
CA PHE A 406 -11.02 0.46 7.28
C PHE A 406 -11.98 0.05 6.16
N LYS A 407 -11.66 0.36 4.89
CA LYS A 407 -12.41 -0.14 3.72
C LYS A 407 -12.55 -1.67 3.77
N TYR A 408 -11.47 -2.40 4.03
CA TYR A 408 -11.51 -3.86 4.06
C TYR A 408 -12.02 -4.44 5.39
N ALA A 409 -11.89 -3.73 6.50
CA ALA A 409 -12.64 -4.04 7.73
C ALA A 409 -14.15 -3.99 7.49
N ASN A 410 -14.64 -2.97 6.78
CA ASN A 410 -16.04 -2.87 6.34
C ASN A 410 -16.49 -3.99 5.41
N LYS A 411 -15.52 -4.72 4.81
CA LYS A 411 -15.74 -5.90 3.97
C LYS A 411 -15.51 -7.19 4.74
N GLY A 412 -15.48 -7.14 6.06
CA GLY A 412 -15.43 -8.30 6.92
C GLY A 412 -14.07 -9.00 7.00
N PHE A 413 -12.99 -8.22 6.90
CA PHE A 413 -11.62 -8.68 7.13
C PHE A 413 -10.94 -7.86 8.23
N GLY A 414 -10.69 -8.50 9.38
CA GLY A 414 -9.95 -7.90 10.49
C GLY A 414 -8.44 -7.98 10.31
N ILE A 415 -7.69 -7.53 11.31
CA ILE A 415 -6.22 -7.68 11.37
C ILE A 415 -5.86 -8.58 12.54
N ARG A 416 -4.89 -9.47 12.33
CA ARG A 416 -4.37 -10.39 13.36
C ARG A 416 -2.86 -10.26 13.51
N ILE A 417 -2.42 -10.01 14.74
CA ILE A 417 -1.02 -10.02 15.19
C ILE A 417 -0.71 -11.42 15.71
N LEU A 418 0.30 -12.07 15.13
CA LEU A 418 0.65 -13.46 15.46
C LEU A 418 1.31 -13.59 16.85
N PRO A 419 1.25 -14.79 17.48
CA PRO A 419 1.91 -15.06 18.76
C PRO A 419 3.41 -14.73 18.82
N SER A 420 4.14 -14.86 17.70
CA SER A 420 5.57 -14.53 17.61
C SER A 420 5.87 -13.05 17.88
N TYR A 421 4.99 -12.15 17.43
CA TYR A 421 5.05 -10.72 17.73
C TYR A 421 4.74 -10.47 19.20
N LEU A 422 3.72 -11.13 19.77
CA LEU A 422 3.37 -11.00 21.18
C LEU A 422 4.51 -11.45 22.10
N ALA A 423 5.17 -12.56 21.79
CA ALA A 423 6.32 -13.07 22.54
C ALA A 423 7.50 -12.09 22.57
N THR A 424 7.67 -11.30 21.50
CA THR A 424 8.71 -10.27 21.43
C THR A 424 8.46 -9.14 22.45
N LEU A 425 7.20 -8.74 22.67
CA LEU A 425 6.85 -7.70 23.65
C LEU A 425 7.25 -8.09 25.07
N SER A 426 7.08 -9.37 25.45
CA SER A 426 7.49 -9.90 26.75
C SER A 426 9.02 -9.89 26.92
N THR A 427 9.76 -10.23 25.86
CA THR A 427 11.22 -10.21 25.85
C THR A 427 11.76 -8.79 26.04
N TYR A 428 11.09 -7.80 25.46
CA TYR A 428 11.46 -6.41 25.60
C TYR A 428 11.15 -5.84 27.00
N ALA A 429 10.08 -6.28 27.67
CA ALA A 429 9.77 -5.85 29.03
C ALA A 429 10.90 -6.15 30.05
N THR A 430 11.77 -7.12 29.73
CA THR A 430 12.88 -7.56 30.59
C THR A 430 14.25 -7.02 30.15
N SER A 431 14.37 -6.48 28.94
CA SER A 431 15.62 -5.96 28.37
C SER A 431 15.62 -4.43 28.29
N ARG A 432 16.76 -3.76 28.52
CA ARG A 432 16.83 -2.30 28.66
C ARG A 432 16.30 -1.58 27.38
N PRO A 433 15.22 -0.77 27.46
CA PRO A 433 14.52 -0.22 26.29
C PRO A 433 15.35 0.64 25.32
N ASN A 434 16.42 1.26 25.80
CA ASN A 434 17.07 2.40 25.13
C ASN A 434 17.77 2.07 23.79
N VAL A 435 18.12 0.81 23.51
CA VAL A 435 18.83 0.43 22.26
C VAL A 435 17.91 0.46 21.04
N HIS A 436 16.64 0.08 21.21
CA HIS A 436 15.70 -0.05 20.09
C HIS A 436 14.90 1.21 19.83
N ALA A 437 14.90 2.19 20.74
CA ALA A 437 14.05 3.37 20.64
C ALA A 437 14.48 4.35 19.53
N ARG A 438 15.73 4.28 19.03
CA ARG A 438 16.23 5.12 17.92
C ARG A 438 15.89 6.61 18.08
N GLY A 439 16.10 7.14 19.28
CA GLY A 439 15.83 8.52 19.65
C GLY A 439 14.40 8.83 20.11
N GLU A 440 13.46 7.87 20.02
CA GLU A 440 12.10 8.04 20.53
C GLU A 440 11.99 7.82 22.04
N ARG A 441 10.99 8.45 22.66
CA ARG A 441 10.58 8.14 24.03
C ARG A 441 9.39 7.18 24.01
N LEU A 442 9.67 5.91 24.26
CA LEU A 442 8.64 4.87 24.32
C LEU A 442 7.94 4.87 25.70
N ILE A 443 6.70 4.39 25.74
CA ILE A 443 5.95 4.09 26.96
C ILE A 443 6.73 3.04 27.76
N ALA A 444 6.70 3.11 29.09
CA ALA A 444 7.35 2.11 29.93
C ALA A 444 6.64 0.75 29.81
N PRO A 445 7.37 -0.38 29.70
CA PRO A 445 6.77 -1.71 29.74
C PRO A 445 6.10 -1.98 31.11
N PRO A 446 5.20 -2.98 31.21
CA PRO A 446 4.90 -4.02 30.21
C PRO A 446 4.01 -3.54 29.06
N TYR A 447 4.18 -4.14 27.88
CA TYR A 447 3.32 -3.93 26.72
C TYR A 447 2.29 -5.07 26.62
N ASN A 448 1.08 -4.82 27.11
CA ASN A 448 -0.06 -5.70 26.93
C ASN A 448 -1.01 -5.09 25.91
N LEU A 449 -1.17 -5.74 24.74
CA LEU A 449 -1.98 -5.20 23.65
C LEU A 449 -3.44 -5.03 24.03
N GLN A 450 -4.00 -5.92 24.85
CA GLN A 450 -5.39 -5.84 25.30
C GLN A 450 -5.60 -4.62 26.21
N ASP A 451 -4.76 -4.45 27.23
CA ASP A 451 -4.85 -3.31 28.15
C ASP A 451 -4.68 -1.97 27.39
N MET A 452 -3.79 -1.95 26.41
CA MET A 452 -3.57 -0.78 25.55
C MET A 452 -4.76 -0.51 24.62
N ALA A 453 -5.40 -1.55 24.09
CA ALA A 453 -6.63 -1.43 23.30
C ALA A 453 -7.78 -0.88 24.14
N ASP A 454 -7.96 -1.40 25.34
CA ASP A 454 -9.01 -0.96 26.25
C ASP A 454 -8.77 0.48 26.72
N GLY A 455 -7.51 0.84 27.00
CA GLY A 455 -7.11 2.22 27.24
C GLY A 455 -7.38 3.15 26.05
N ALA A 456 -7.16 2.69 24.82
CA ALA A 456 -7.47 3.45 23.61
C ALA A 456 -8.99 3.69 23.46
N ARG A 457 -9.82 2.67 23.73
CA ARG A 457 -11.28 2.79 23.73
C ARG A 457 -11.80 3.74 24.80
N VAL A 458 -11.26 3.68 26.02
CA VAL A 458 -11.60 4.63 27.10
C VAL A 458 -11.21 6.06 26.71
N GLY A 459 -10.02 6.24 26.13
CA GLY A 459 -9.58 7.54 25.62
C GLY A 459 -10.50 8.10 24.53
N HIS A 460 -10.90 7.26 23.57
CA HIS A 460 -11.87 7.61 22.54
C HIS A 460 -13.23 7.99 23.14
N ALA A 461 -13.80 7.17 24.02
CA ALA A 461 -15.09 7.43 24.64
C ALA A 461 -15.09 8.77 25.40
N SER A 462 -13.98 9.11 26.07
CA SER A 462 -13.83 10.38 26.76
C SER A 462 -13.76 11.58 25.79
N ALA A 463 -12.98 11.48 24.71
CA ALA A 463 -12.94 12.49 23.65
C ALA A 463 -14.31 12.66 22.96
N TRP A 464 -14.99 11.57 22.65
CA TRP A 464 -16.34 11.55 22.10
C TRP A 464 -17.35 12.25 23.03
N SER A 465 -17.31 11.94 24.33
CA SER A 465 -18.18 12.59 25.31
C SER A 465 -17.96 14.11 25.38
N THR A 466 -16.72 14.55 25.20
CA THR A 466 -16.36 15.97 25.19
C THR A 466 -16.98 16.66 23.98
N ILE A 467 -16.86 16.09 22.76
CA ILE A 467 -17.49 16.63 21.54
C ILE A 467 -19.01 16.65 21.66
N ARG A 468 -19.62 15.58 22.14
CA ARG A 468 -21.08 15.51 22.25
C ARG A 468 -21.65 16.59 23.17
N ASN A 469 -20.87 17.00 24.17
CA ASN A 469 -21.23 18.07 25.10
C ASN A 469 -20.94 19.47 24.52
N TRP A 470 -20.25 19.59 23.38
CA TRP A 470 -20.08 20.87 22.68
C TRP A 470 -21.39 21.24 21.98
N THR A 471 -22.18 22.09 22.63
CA THR A 471 -23.38 22.71 22.06
C THR A 471 -22.96 23.88 21.17
N MET A 472 -22.54 23.64 19.92
CA MET A 472 -22.30 24.73 18.97
C MET A 472 -23.01 24.48 17.65
N GLU A 473 -23.66 25.55 17.14
CA GLU A 473 -24.36 25.62 15.85
C GLU A 473 -23.41 25.62 14.63
N THR A 474 -22.12 25.39 14.82
CA THR A 474 -21.08 25.47 13.79
C THR A 474 -20.32 24.16 13.63
N ASP A 475 -20.25 23.66 12.39
CA ASP A 475 -19.49 22.47 11.98
C ASP A 475 -18.00 22.62 12.38
N PRO A 476 -17.34 21.63 13.00
CA PRO A 476 -15.89 21.62 13.11
C PRO A 476 -15.27 21.63 11.70
N SER A 477 -14.91 22.82 11.21
CA SER A 477 -14.30 22.99 9.90
C SER A 477 -12.85 22.49 9.93
N ILE A 478 -12.64 21.25 9.50
CA ILE A 478 -11.30 20.69 9.36
C ILE A 478 -10.66 21.27 8.09
N GLY A 479 -10.19 22.51 8.20
CA GLY A 479 -9.22 23.16 7.32
C GLY A 479 -9.37 22.95 5.82
N ARG A 480 -10.46 23.41 5.19
CA ARG A 480 -10.45 23.91 3.79
C ARG A 480 -11.47 25.05 3.66
N SER A 481 -11.08 26.10 2.95
CA SER A 481 -11.81 27.36 2.76
C SER A 481 -12.98 27.25 1.78
N SER A 482 -13.88 26.28 1.96
CA SER A 482 -15.20 26.32 1.35
C SER A 482 -16.24 26.18 2.45
N ALA A 483 -16.78 27.31 2.89
CA ALA A 483 -17.90 27.38 3.79
C ALA A 483 -19.15 26.78 3.12
N THR A 484 -19.33 25.47 3.21
CA THR A 484 -20.65 24.85 3.10
C THR A 484 -21.19 24.68 4.51
N THR A 485 -22.07 25.59 4.90
CA THR A 485 -22.81 25.55 6.17
C THR A 485 -23.81 24.40 6.15
N HIS A 486 -23.46 23.26 6.73
CA HIS A 486 -24.41 22.18 6.99
C HIS A 486 -25.13 22.41 8.32
N ARG A 487 -26.47 22.33 8.33
CA ARG A 487 -27.29 22.47 9.55
C ARG A 487 -27.04 21.29 10.51
N VAL A 488 -26.78 21.65 11.76
CA VAL A 488 -26.47 20.78 12.90
C VAL A 488 -27.72 20.02 13.38
N SER A 489 -28.02 18.86 12.78
CA SER A 489 -28.94 17.88 13.40
C SER A 489 -28.34 16.48 13.58
N GLU A 490 -27.16 16.22 13.03
CA GLU A 490 -26.41 14.96 13.21
C GLU A 490 -24.93 15.29 13.47
N THR A 491 -24.42 14.99 14.66
CA THR A 491 -23.00 15.20 14.99
C THR A 491 -22.15 14.21 14.20
N SER A 492 -21.71 14.55 12.98
CA SER A 492 -20.82 13.72 12.16
C SER A 492 -19.39 13.74 12.69
N PHE A 493 -18.72 12.60 12.76
CA PHE A 493 -17.33 12.48 13.23
C PHE A 493 -16.42 12.01 12.10
N SER A 494 -15.18 12.50 12.01
CA SER A 494 -14.21 12.04 11.01
C SER A 494 -12.92 11.53 11.66
N HIS A 495 -12.17 10.70 10.93
CA HIS A 495 -10.87 10.22 11.40
C HIS A 495 -9.89 11.37 11.65
N ALA A 496 -9.95 12.44 10.86
CA ALA A 496 -9.13 13.63 11.06
C ALA A 496 -9.34 14.34 12.41
N MET A 497 -10.47 14.13 13.11
CA MET A 497 -10.72 14.71 14.44
C MET A 497 -9.95 14.01 15.57
N LEU A 498 -9.54 12.75 15.36
CA LEU A 498 -8.69 12.02 16.32
C LEU A 498 -7.20 12.33 16.12
N GLU A 499 -6.90 13.07 15.07
CA GLU A 499 -5.56 13.48 14.71
C GLU A 499 -5.29 14.90 15.19
N SER A 500 -4.05 15.17 15.57
CA SER A 500 -3.61 16.52 15.88
C SER A 500 -2.37 16.89 15.09
N ARG A 501 -2.16 18.20 14.83
CA ARG A 501 -0.99 18.72 14.10
C ARG A 501 0.36 18.25 14.70
N GLY A 502 0.37 17.80 15.95
CA GLY A 502 1.54 17.27 16.62
C GLY A 502 1.84 15.79 16.41
N GLN A 503 0.98 15.05 15.71
CA GLN A 503 1.25 13.68 15.30
C GLN A 503 2.30 13.57 14.18
N ARG A 504 2.92 14.68 13.74
CA ARG A 504 4.06 14.66 12.80
C ARG A 504 5.17 13.74 13.33
N THR A 505 5.28 12.55 12.76
CA THR A 505 6.39 11.62 12.99
C THR A 505 7.35 11.69 11.82
N SER A 506 8.63 11.32 12.01
CA SER A 506 9.55 11.11 10.89
C SER A 506 9.27 9.84 10.09
N GLU A 507 8.16 9.13 10.34
CA GLU A 507 7.83 7.91 9.60
C GLU A 507 7.20 8.19 8.23
N PRO A 508 7.22 7.21 7.30
CA PRO A 508 6.69 7.36 5.94
C PRO A 508 5.23 7.83 5.89
N LEU A 509 4.43 7.43 6.89
CA LEU A 509 3.01 7.76 6.97
C LEU A 509 2.71 9.05 7.77
N ILE A 510 3.73 9.78 8.23
CA ILE A 510 3.70 11.13 8.84
C ILE A 510 2.59 11.35 9.89
N ARG A 511 1.34 11.63 9.47
CA ARG A 511 0.16 11.92 10.30
C ARG A 511 -0.84 10.75 10.42
N SER A 512 -0.64 9.68 9.67
CA SER A 512 -1.49 8.49 9.66
C SER A 512 -1.74 7.91 11.04
N CYS A 513 -2.96 7.42 11.24
CA CYS A 513 -3.33 6.69 12.45
C CYS A 513 -2.53 5.40 12.63
N LEU A 514 -1.99 4.85 11.54
CA LEU A 514 -1.17 3.64 11.52
C LEU A 514 0.22 3.86 12.10
N THR A 515 0.64 5.09 12.39
CA THR A 515 1.99 5.37 12.93
C THR A 515 2.21 4.87 14.36
N SER A 516 1.17 4.52 15.13
CA SER A 516 1.30 3.98 16.49
C SER A 516 0.15 3.02 16.79
N PHE A 517 0.42 1.94 17.54
CA PHE A 517 -0.61 0.98 17.93
C PHE A 517 -1.78 1.63 18.69
N THR A 518 -1.49 2.40 19.75
CA THR A 518 -2.53 3.03 20.56
C THR A 518 -3.32 4.08 19.77
N LEU A 519 -2.67 4.83 18.88
CA LEU A 519 -3.36 5.79 18.01
C LEU A 519 -4.29 5.05 17.05
N PHE A 520 -3.79 4.00 16.40
CA PHE A 520 -4.59 3.20 15.50
C PHE A 520 -5.82 2.64 16.20
N LEU A 521 -5.67 2.10 17.41
CA LEU A 521 -6.80 1.55 18.16
C LEU A 521 -7.82 2.60 18.63
N ARG A 522 -7.48 3.89 18.72
CA ARG A 522 -8.48 4.95 18.90
C ARG A 522 -9.35 5.13 17.65
N HIS A 523 -8.77 5.01 16.47
CA HIS A 523 -9.53 5.05 15.21
C HIS A 523 -10.35 3.76 15.02
N VAL A 524 -9.83 2.60 15.46
CA VAL A 524 -10.62 1.37 15.56
C VAL A 524 -11.81 1.57 16.49
N ALA A 525 -11.63 2.19 17.66
CA ALA A 525 -12.74 2.46 18.58
C ALA A 525 -13.84 3.33 17.94
N LEU A 526 -13.48 4.36 17.17
CA LEU A 526 -14.44 5.15 16.39
C LEU A 526 -15.21 4.28 15.39
N TRP A 527 -14.49 3.49 14.61
CA TRP A 527 -15.10 2.54 13.65
C TRP A 527 -16.01 1.52 14.35
N GLU A 528 -15.64 1.06 15.54
CA GLU A 528 -16.45 0.12 16.33
C GLU A 528 -17.77 0.75 16.80
N GLU A 529 -17.79 2.03 17.11
CA GLU A 529 -19.01 2.75 17.51
C GLU A 529 -19.97 2.94 16.32
N GLU A 530 -19.44 3.23 15.12
CA GLU A 530 -20.24 3.23 13.89
C GLU A 530 -20.79 1.82 13.59
N ALA A 531 -19.94 0.80 13.66
CA ALA A 531 -20.35 -0.59 13.43
C ALA A 531 -21.45 -1.07 14.39
N LYS A 532 -21.48 -0.53 15.61
CA LYS A 532 -22.51 -0.81 16.63
C LYS A 532 -23.76 0.09 16.51
N GLY A 533 -23.80 1.02 15.55
CA GLY A 533 -24.90 1.97 15.35
C GLY A 533 -25.02 3.02 16.47
N LYS A 534 -23.94 3.31 17.19
CA LYS A 534 -23.93 4.27 18.31
C LYS A 534 -23.55 5.70 17.91
N SER A 535 -22.91 5.87 16.76
CA SER A 535 -22.61 7.18 16.16
C SER A 535 -23.37 7.36 14.84
N SER A 536 -23.51 8.61 14.40
CA SER A 536 -23.79 8.94 13.00
C SER A 536 -22.65 8.43 12.10
N GLN A 537 -22.91 8.40 10.79
CA GLN A 537 -21.96 7.95 9.77
C GLN A 537 -20.62 8.69 9.90
N ILE A 538 -19.51 7.94 9.87
CA ILE A 538 -18.17 8.53 9.84
C ILE A 538 -18.01 9.29 8.53
N LYS A 539 -17.55 10.55 8.61
CA LYS A 539 -17.16 11.34 7.44
C LYS A 539 -15.85 10.78 6.88
N GLU A 540 -16.00 9.92 5.88
CA GLU A 540 -14.94 9.15 5.19
C GLU A 540 -14.10 9.97 4.19
N ASP A 541 -14.48 11.22 3.94
CA ASP A 541 -13.80 12.15 3.07
C ASP A 541 -12.57 12.82 3.74
N LEU A 542 -12.51 12.82 5.08
CA LEU A 542 -11.49 13.50 5.87
C LEU A 542 -10.63 12.53 6.71
N TRP A 543 -9.42 12.28 6.23
CA TRP A 543 -8.42 11.38 6.84
C TRP A 543 -7.08 12.09 7.05
N ALA A 544 -6.21 11.56 7.93
CA ALA A 544 -4.78 11.86 7.92
C ALA A 544 -4.21 11.79 6.52
N ALA A 545 -3.31 12.72 6.23
CA ALA A 545 -2.53 12.80 5.00
C ALA A 545 -2.07 11.43 4.45
N GLU A 546 -2.07 11.30 3.13
CA GLU A 546 -1.63 10.08 2.45
C GLU A 546 -0.13 9.80 2.64
N THR A 547 0.33 8.60 2.29
CA THR A 547 1.75 8.20 2.37
C THR A 547 2.63 9.26 1.70
N TYR A 548 3.61 9.79 2.44
CA TYR A 548 4.51 10.87 2.01
C TYR A 548 3.88 12.26 1.78
N GLY A 549 2.65 12.53 2.23
CA GLY A 549 1.98 13.83 2.11
C GLY A 549 2.45 14.87 3.14
N GLU A 550 2.81 16.08 2.69
CA GLU A 550 3.42 17.13 3.51
C GLU A 550 2.48 18.32 3.84
N GLY A 551 2.85 19.14 4.84
CA GLY A 551 2.35 20.52 4.97
C GLY A 551 0.87 20.78 5.33
N LEU A 552 0.48 22.05 5.16
CA LEU A 552 -0.93 22.51 5.13
C LEU A 552 -1.58 22.23 3.77
N ALA A 553 -0.79 21.95 2.73
CA ALA A 553 -1.31 21.66 1.40
C ALA A 553 -1.50 20.17 1.09
N ILE A 554 -1.06 19.23 1.96
CA ILE A 554 -1.23 17.77 1.78
C ILE A 554 -0.79 17.39 0.36
N VAL A 555 0.52 17.30 0.13
CA VAL A 555 1.09 17.01 -1.21
C VAL A 555 1.77 15.64 -1.20
N ALA A 556 1.01 14.58 -1.44
CA ALA A 556 1.45 13.19 -1.57
C ALA A 556 1.82 12.84 -3.02
N TYR A 557 2.43 11.66 -3.18
CA TYR A 557 2.79 11.11 -4.50
C TYR A 557 1.54 10.96 -5.39
N ASP A 558 0.44 10.52 -4.78
CA ASP A 558 -0.79 10.12 -5.45
C ASP A 558 -1.83 11.24 -5.56
N ASP A 559 -1.50 12.47 -5.18
CA ASP A 559 -2.49 13.53 -5.15
C ASP A 559 -3.06 13.81 -6.54
N THR A 560 -4.37 13.73 -6.57
CA THR A 560 -5.23 14.10 -7.68
C THR A 560 -6.08 15.28 -7.21
N PRO A 561 -6.61 16.11 -8.12
CA PRO A 561 -7.51 17.18 -7.72
C PRO A 561 -8.69 16.60 -6.92
N ALA A 562 -9.15 17.35 -5.92
CA ALA A 562 -10.28 16.95 -5.09
C ALA A 562 -11.57 16.97 -5.93
N TYR A 563 -11.93 15.81 -6.49
CA TYR A 563 -13.10 15.63 -7.32
C TYR A 563 -13.67 14.22 -7.11
N THR A 564 -14.96 14.11 -6.80
CA THR A 564 -15.58 12.83 -6.42
C THR A 564 -16.00 12.02 -7.64
N TRP A 565 -15.86 10.70 -7.53
CA TRP A 565 -16.33 9.75 -8.53
C TRP A 565 -17.71 9.20 -8.13
N ASP A 566 -18.74 9.96 -8.43
CA ASP A 566 -20.14 9.65 -8.11
C ASP A 566 -21.09 10.14 -9.22
N THR A 567 -22.40 10.15 -8.95
CA THR A 567 -23.43 10.60 -9.91
C THR A 567 -23.29 12.05 -10.36
N SER A 568 -22.55 12.89 -9.64
CA SER A 568 -22.25 14.28 -10.01
C SER A 568 -21.03 14.43 -10.93
N PHE A 569 -20.30 13.34 -11.20
CA PHE A 569 -19.07 13.39 -11.98
C PHE A 569 -19.31 13.95 -13.39
N ASN A 570 -18.55 14.99 -13.73
CA ASN A 570 -18.54 15.62 -15.04
C ASN A 570 -17.10 15.78 -15.56
N VAL A 571 -16.86 15.35 -16.80
CA VAL A 571 -15.52 15.38 -17.41
C VAL A 571 -14.97 16.79 -17.55
N GLU A 572 -15.78 17.78 -17.93
CA GLU A 572 -15.31 19.15 -18.12
C GLU A 572 -15.01 19.85 -16.79
N ASP A 573 -15.81 19.60 -15.76
CA ASP A 573 -15.51 20.13 -14.43
C ASP A 573 -14.30 19.44 -13.80
N PHE A 574 -14.09 18.15 -14.08
CA PHE A 574 -12.89 17.44 -13.66
C PHE A 574 -11.62 17.98 -14.34
N LYS A 575 -11.67 18.30 -15.64
CA LYS A 575 -10.57 18.99 -16.35
C LYS A 575 -10.23 20.32 -15.69
N LYS A 576 -11.23 21.16 -15.41
CA LYS A 576 -11.02 22.44 -14.68
C LYS A 576 -10.39 22.22 -13.31
N ALA A 577 -10.78 21.15 -12.60
CA ALA A 577 -10.20 20.81 -11.31
C ALA A 577 -8.72 20.39 -11.45
N ILE A 578 -8.36 19.64 -12.49
CA ILE A 578 -6.97 19.30 -12.83
C ILE A 578 -6.16 20.58 -13.13
N ASP A 579 -6.70 21.46 -13.98
CA ASP A 579 -6.02 22.69 -14.38
C ASP A 579 -5.80 23.62 -13.18
N ALA A 580 -6.82 23.79 -12.33
CA ALA A 580 -6.71 24.57 -11.09
C ALA A 580 -5.71 23.97 -10.09
N PHE A 581 -5.60 22.64 -10.03
CA PHE A 581 -4.62 21.96 -9.18
C PHE A 581 -3.19 22.23 -9.64
N ASN A 582 -2.92 22.15 -10.95
CA ASN A 582 -1.61 22.47 -11.52
C ASN A 582 -1.28 23.97 -11.40
N GLN A 583 -2.26 24.85 -11.61
CA GLN A 583 -2.09 26.29 -11.41
C GLN A 583 -1.68 26.60 -9.97
N LYS A 584 -2.37 26.01 -8.99
CA LYS A 584 -2.04 26.20 -7.56
C LYS A 584 -0.63 25.72 -7.22
N GLU A 585 -0.18 24.62 -7.83
CA GLU A 585 1.20 24.12 -7.69
C GLU A 585 2.21 25.16 -8.21
N GLY A 586 1.95 25.74 -9.38
CA GLY A 586 2.79 26.78 -9.98
C GLY A 586 2.81 28.08 -9.16
N GLU A 587 1.64 28.58 -8.76
CA GLU A 587 1.49 29.78 -7.92
C GLU A 587 2.16 29.62 -6.55
N GLY A 588 1.94 28.47 -5.91
CA GLY A 588 2.57 28.13 -4.64
C GLY A 588 4.08 28.13 -4.74
N PHE A 589 4.65 27.58 -5.81
CA PHE A 589 6.09 27.65 -6.05
C PHE A 589 6.58 29.06 -6.36
N GLY A 590 5.86 29.80 -7.20
CA GLY A 590 6.18 31.16 -7.60
C GLY A 590 6.34 32.08 -6.39
N GLN A 591 5.44 32.00 -5.41
CA GLN A 591 5.52 32.76 -4.16
C GLN A 591 6.86 32.62 -3.41
N TYR A 592 7.56 31.49 -3.57
CA TYR A 592 8.84 31.22 -2.93
C TYR A 592 10.06 31.50 -3.82
N ALA A 593 9.90 31.37 -5.14
CA ALA A 593 11.01 31.34 -6.09
C ALA A 593 11.17 32.65 -6.88
N LEU A 594 10.07 33.35 -7.19
CA LEU A 594 10.01 34.38 -8.23
C LEU A 594 8.91 35.41 -7.92
N GLU A 595 9.25 36.69 -7.82
CA GLU A 595 8.23 37.74 -7.90
C GLU A 595 7.65 37.74 -9.34
N GLU A 596 6.40 37.29 -9.50
CA GLU A 596 5.59 37.36 -10.73
C GLU A 596 6.07 36.57 -11.99
N THR A 597 6.29 35.25 -11.91
CA THR A 597 6.41 34.41 -13.13
C THR A 597 5.46 33.21 -13.14
N ASP A 598 4.87 32.97 -14.31
CA ASP A 598 4.03 31.81 -14.59
C ASP A 598 4.90 30.55 -14.64
N VAL A 599 4.82 29.72 -13.59
CA VAL A 599 5.57 28.47 -13.47
C VAL A 599 4.78 27.38 -14.20
N PRO A 600 5.32 26.76 -15.26
CA PRO A 600 4.60 25.73 -16.04
C PRO A 600 4.61 24.38 -15.30
N ALA A 601 4.03 24.36 -14.10
CA ALA A 601 3.87 23.16 -13.28
C ALA A 601 2.73 22.30 -13.83
N ALA A 602 2.98 21.00 -13.94
CA ALA A 602 2.00 20.02 -14.35
C ALA A 602 2.26 18.72 -13.58
N ARG A 603 1.55 18.51 -12.47
CA ARG A 603 1.63 17.26 -11.68
C ARG A 603 0.77 16.15 -12.25
N ILE A 604 -0.32 16.56 -12.89
CA ILE A 604 -1.29 15.68 -13.53
C ILE A 604 -1.68 16.29 -14.88
N THR A 605 -1.84 15.47 -15.89
CA THR A 605 -2.23 15.91 -17.23
C THR A 605 -3.38 15.05 -17.73
N TYR A 606 -4.07 15.50 -18.77
CA TYR A 606 -5.12 14.73 -19.39
C TYR A 606 -5.14 14.91 -20.90
N ALA A 607 -5.68 13.92 -21.60
CA ALA A 607 -5.85 13.95 -23.04
C ALA A 607 -7.00 13.05 -23.46
N THR A 608 -7.40 13.16 -24.72
CA THR A 608 -8.43 12.28 -25.30
C THR A 608 -7.84 11.11 -26.04
N THR A 609 -6.53 11.07 -26.28
CA THR A 609 -5.83 9.93 -26.89
C THR A 609 -4.52 9.62 -26.18
N VAL A 610 -4.05 8.37 -26.28
CA VAL A 610 -2.75 7.99 -25.68
C VAL A 610 -1.58 8.69 -26.38
N ALA A 611 -1.66 8.90 -27.69
CA ALA A 611 -0.62 9.60 -28.45
C ALA A 611 -0.43 11.05 -27.97
N GLU A 612 -1.53 11.77 -27.76
CA GLU A 612 -1.54 13.11 -27.18
C GLU A 612 -1.06 13.11 -25.72
N LEU A 613 -1.56 12.17 -24.89
CA LEU A 613 -1.18 12.07 -23.48
C LEU A 613 0.32 11.84 -23.26
N LEU A 614 0.95 11.08 -24.17
CA LEU A 614 2.38 10.73 -24.12
C LEU A 614 3.25 11.69 -24.95
N ASP A 615 2.67 12.74 -25.53
CA ASP A 615 3.40 13.80 -26.20
C ASP A 615 4.13 14.70 -25.20
N ALA A 616 5.22 15.33 -25.66
CA ALA A 616 6.04 16.23 -24.84
C ALA A 616 5.25 17.43 -24.28
N SER A 617 4.20 17.89 -24.98
CA SER A 617 3.31 18.95 -24.50
C SER A 617 2.52 18.59 -23.24
N HIS A 618 2.38 17.29 -22.95
CA HIS A 618 1.66 16.79 -21.80
C HIS A 618 2.60 16.25 -20.71
N ASP A 619 3.93 16.36 -20.88
CA ASP A 619 4.90 15.88 -19.88
C ASP A 619 4.64 16.49 -18.50
N ILE A 620 4.75 15.63 -17.47
CA ILE A 620 4.62 16.07 -16.08
C ILE A 620 5.85 16.91 -15.75
N CYS A 621 5.63 18.11 -15.22
CA CYS A 621 6.67 19.07 -14.86
C CYS A 621 6.49 19.47 -13.39
N ILE A 622 7.43 19.06 -12.53
CA ILE A 622 7.38 19.29 -11.09
C ILE A 622 8.44 20.34 -10.72
N PRO A 623 8.04 21.48 -10.14
CA PRO A 623 9.00 22.48 -9.67
C PRO A 623 9.70 22.01 -8.38
N LEU A 624 11.02 22.21 -8.32
CA LEU A 624 11.90 21.83 -7.20
C LEU A 624 12.92 22.94 -6.89
N PHE A 625 13.43 22.97 -5.66
CA PHE A 625 14.63 23.75 -5.31
C PHE A 625 15.83 22.82 -5.18
N LEU A 626 16.76 22.86 -6.15
CA LEU A 626 17.93 21.97 -6.20
C LEU A 626 19.23 22.74 -6.15
N GLY A 627 20.21 22.24 -5.40
CA GLY A 627 21.57 22.76 -5.49
C GLY A 627 22.31 22.19 -6.70
N LYS A 628 23.28 22.98 -7.20
CA LYS A 628 23.99 22.69 -8.46
C LYS A 628 24.71 21.35 -8.42
N SER A 629 25.27 20.96 -7.28
CA SER A 629 26.06 19.73 -7.16
C SER A 629 25.17 18.49 -7.17
N PHE A 630 24.03 18.53 -6.47
CA PHE A 630 23.10 17.41 -6.48
C PHE A 630 22.41 17.26 -7.83
N MET A 631 22.00 18.36 -8.47
CA MET A 631 21.42 18.33 -9.82
C MET A 631 22.38 17.70 -10.83
N ALA A 632 23.66 18.11 -10.84
CA ALA A 632 24.67 17.53 -11.73
C ALA A 632 24.88 16.03 -11.47
N TYR A 633 24.94 15.63 -10.19
CA TYR A 633 25.05 14.22 -9.79
C TYR A 633 23.82 13.40 -10.24
N ALA A 634 22.61 13.92 -10.01
CA ALA A 634 21.35 13.29 -10.41
C ALA A 634 21.30 13.07 -11.92
N GLN A 635 21.66 14.10 -12.71
CA GLN A 635 21.73 14.02 -14.16
C GLN A 635 22.73 12.95 -14.61
N GLU A 636 23.94 12.92 -14.05
CA GLU A 636 24.97 11.93 -14.38
C GLU A 636 24.49 10.49 -14.11
N VAL A 637 23.83 10.27 -12.97
CA VAL A 637 23.29 8.95 -12.60
C VAL A 637 22.19 8.51 -13.56
N ILE A 638 21.26 9.42 -13.91
CA ILE A 638 20.18 9.14 -14.85
C ILE A 638 20.73 8.86 -16.26
N ASP A 639 21.67 9.68 -16.76
CA ASP A 639 22.26 9.49 -18.08
C ASP A 639 23.00 8.16 -18.20
N LYS A 640 23.75 7.78 -17.16
CA LYS A 640 24.41 6.46 -17.08
C LYS A 640 23.39 5.32 -17.08
N ALA A 641 22.23 5.53 -16.46
CA ALA A 641 21.17 4.53 -16.41
C ALA A 641 20.48 4.37 -17.76
N LEU A 642 20.06 5.47 -18.38
CA LEU A 642 19.46 5.49 -19.71
C LEU A 642 20.40 4.91 -20.76
N LYS A 643 21.68 5.28 -20.74
CA LYS A 643 22.69 4.72 -21.64
C LYS A 643 22.84 3.19 -21.48
N ALA A 644 22.83 2.69 -20.24
CA ALA A 644 22.90 1.26 -19.98
C ALA A 644 21.63 0.52 -20.46
N ALA A 645 20.46 1.14 -20.30
CA ALA A 645 19.18 0.64 -20.79
C ALA A 645 18.98 0.84 -22.31
N LYS A 646 19.91 1.53 -22.99
CA LYS A 646 19.82 1.93 -24.41
C LYS A 646 18.57 2.76 -24.71
N LEU A 647 18.17 3.59 -23.75
CA LEU A 647 17.06 4.53 -23.87
C LEU A 647 17.59 5.94 -24.07
N GLN A 648 16.82 6.76 -24.78
CA GLN A 648 17.15 8.16 -25.04
C GLN A 648 15.93 9.04 -24.76
N LEU A 649 16.13 10.10 -23.98
CA LEU A 649 15.12 11.11 -23.75
C LEU A 649 15.09 12.10 -24.91
N VAL A 650 13.90 12.62 -25.20
CA VAL A 650 13.72 13.70 -26.18
C VAL A 650 14.08 15.05 -25.56
N ASN A 651 13.82 15.19 -24.27
CA ASN A 651 13.91 16.43 -23.51
C ASN A 651 14.87 16.29 -22.32
N PRO A 652 15.45 17.38 -21.83
CA PRO A 652 16.25 17.35 -20.60
C PRO A 652 15.39 16.98 -19.39
N VAL A 653 15.98 16.25 -18.44
CA VAL A 653 15.34 15.86 -17.17
C VAL A 653 15.08 17.08 -16.30
N PHE A 654 16.05 17.99 -16.28
CA PHE A 654 16.02 19.21 -15.49
C PHE A 654 16.10 20.43 -16.40
N THR A 655 15.21 21.39 -16.18
CA THR A 655 15.27 22.71 -16.81
C THR A 655 15.45 23.75 -15.72
N ALA A 656 16.61 24.42 -15.68
CA ALA A 656 16.83 25.52 -14.76
C ALA A 656 15.86 26.67 -15.09
N MET A 657 15.28 27.28 -14.05
CA MET A 657 14.45 28.46 -14.21
C MET A 657 15.29 29.71 -13.95
N GLU A 658 15.01 30.78 -14.70
CA GLU A 658 15.60 32.10 -14.42
C GLU A 658 14.93 32.67 -13.17
N SER A 659 15.72 33.13 -12.19
CA SER A 659 15.23 33.81 -10.99
C SER A 659 16.07 35.04 -10.67
N GLU A 660 15.41 36.11 -10.21
CA GLU A 660 16.06 37.15 -9.40
C GLU A 660 16.38 36.55 -8.01
N GLU A 661 17.44 37.04 -7.34
CA GLU A 661 18.00 36.44 -6.11
C GLU A 661 16.93 35.89 -5.15
N SER A 662 16.70 34.58 -5.18
CA SER A 662 15.67 33.94 -4.36
C SER A 662 16.17 33.73 -2.92
N GLY A 663 15.28 33.69 -1.93
CA GLY A 663 15.65 33.35 -0.55
C GLY A 663 16.32 31.97 -0.40
N TYR A 664 16.13 31.08 -1.37
CA TYR A 664 16.73 29.74 -1.43
C TYR A 664 18.16 29.73 -1.98
N GLU A 665 18.59 30.77 -2.70
CA GLU A 665 19.99 30.94 -3.09
C GLU A 665 20.89 31.10 -1.87
N MET A 666 20.35 31.64 -0.75
CA MET A 666 21.03 31.69 0.55
C MET A 666 21.38 30.28 1.08
N PHE A 667 20.62 29.25 0.70
CA PHE A 667 20.87 27.84 1.01
C PHE A 667 21.57 27.09 -0.13
N GLY A 668 22.03 27.79 -1.17
CA GLY A 668 22.72 27.22 -2.33
C GLY A 668 21.81 26.43 -3.28
N GLN A 669 20.50 26.64 -3.23
CA GLN A 669 19.52 26.01 -4.11
C GLN A 669 19.00 26.99 -5.16
N ALA A 670 18.59 26.47 -6.32
CA ALA A 670 17.98 27.23 -7.40
C ALA A 670 16.68 26.55 -7.86
N PRO A 671 15.71 27.32 -8.39
CA PRO A 671 14.49 26.76 -8.95
C PRO A 671 14.77 25.95 -10.23
N VAL A 672 14.25 24.73 -10.29
CA VAL A 672 14.42 23.79 -11.38
C VAL A 672 13.10 23.07 -11.66
N LEU A 673 12.75 22.91 -12.93
CA LEU A 673 11.67 22.01 -13.37
C LEU A 673 12.21 20.61 -13.61
N TRP A 674 11.66 19.64 -12.89
CA TRP A 674 11.89 18.22 -13.10
C TRP A 674 10.82 17.63 -13.99
N ARG A 675 11.23 17.09 -15.14
CA ARG A 675 10.35 16.52 -16.16
C ARG A 675 10.25 15.00 -16.04
N LEU A 676 9.01 14.50 -16.05
CA LEU A 676 8.67 13.08 -16.22
C LEU A 676 7.99 12.89 -17.58
N ASP A 677 8.77 12.46 -18.55
CA ASP A 677 8.27 12.14 -19.90
C ASP A 677 7.67 10.73 -19.98
N LYS A 678 7.23 10.32 -21.17
CA LYS A 678 6.70 8.97 -21.42
C LYS A 678 7.65 7.80 -21.08
N LEU A 679 8.93 8.05 -20.82
CA LEU A 679 9.91 7.05 -20.39
C LEU A 679 10.13 7.13 -18.87
N LEU A 680 10.43 8.32 -18.34
CA LEU A 680 10.73 8.53 -16.92
C LEU A 680 9.48 8.48 -16.01
N ASN A 681 8.28 8.58 -16.58
CA ASN A 681 7.05 8.36 -15.83
C ASN A 681 6.94 6.91 -15.32
N TRP A 682 7.49 5.95 -16.08
CA TRP A 682 7.59 4.56 -15.64
C TRP A 682 8.60 4.43 -14.49
N GLN A 683 8.19 3.72 -13.44
CA GLN A 683 9.11 3.26 -12.41
C GLN A 683 9.74 1.93 -12.79
N MET A 684 10.85 1.59 -12.11
CA MET A 684 11.57 0.32 -12.28
C MET A 684 12.19 0.16 -13.69
N VAL A 685 12.35 1.27 -14.43
CA VAL A 685 13.13 1.30 -15.69
C VAL A 685 14.58 0.93 -15.41
N ASP A 686 15.17 1.58 -14.41
CA ASP A 686 16.48 1.26 -13.85
C ASP A 686 16.51 1.73 -12.41
N ARG A 687 17.04 0.89 -11.52
CA ARG A 687 17.06 1.21 -10.09
C ARG A 687 17.77 2.52 -9.77
N ARG A 688 18.78 2.91 -10.55
CA ARG A 688 19.49 4.19 -10.39
C ARG A 688 18.59 5.40 -10.58
N ILE A 689 17.69 5.33 -11.55
CA ILE A 689 16.71 6.39 -11.83
C ILE A 689 15.73 6.49 -10.65
N ASP A 690 15.26 5.33 -10.16
CA ASP A 690 14.32 5.28 -9.03
C ASP A 690 14.90 5.88 -7.74
N GLU A 691 16.17 5.58 -7.39
CA GLU A 691 16.80 6.15 -6.19
C GLU A 691 16.97 7.68 -6.28
N VAL A 692 17.28 8.19 -7.49
CA VAL A 692 17.33 9.64 -7.73
C VAL A 692 15.93 10.25 -7.65
N ARG A 693 14.94 9.60 -8.26
CA ARG A 693 13.52 10.02 -8.25
C ARG A 693 12.98 10.15 -6.82
N GLU A 694 13.24 9.18 -5.95
CA GLU A 694 12.82 9.25 -4.54
C GLU A 694 13.53 10.37 -3.76
N ALA A 695 14.81 10.62 -4.05
CA ALA A 695 15.52 11.75 -3.45
C ALA A 695 14.96 13.10 -3.93
N LEU A 696 14.66 13.27 -5.22
CA LEU A 696 14.11 14.51 -5.80
C LEU A 696 12.79 14.92 -5.17
N TRP A 697 11.91 13.96 -4.87
CA TRP A 697 10.66 14.23 -4.15
C TRP A 697 10.85 14.88 -2.78
N SER A 698 12.05 14.82 -2.20
CA SER A 698 12.37 15.47 -0.91
C SER A 698 12.73 16.95 -1.05
N TYR A 699 12.86 17.47 -2.28
CA TYR A 699 13.25 18.85 -2.60
C TYR A 699 12.07 19.71 -3.10
N HIS A 700 10.84 19.26 -2.84
CA HIS A 700 9.62 20.00 -3.17
C HIS A 700 9.44 21.22 -2.21
N PRO A 701 8.81 22.33 -2.65
CA PRO A 701 8.93 23.68 -2.10
C PRO A 701 8.37 23.95 -0.71
N GLU A 702 7.52 23.08 -0.16
CA GLU A 702 6.77 23.49 1.04
C GLU A 702 7.64 23.65 2.29
N ASP A 703 8.89 23.17 2.28
CA ASP A 703 9.53 22.83 3.55
C ASP A 703 11.08 22.66 3.50
N THR A 704 11.84 23.30 2.58
CA THR A 704 13.32 23.14 2.52
C THR A 704 14.10 23.88 3.65
N ILE A 705 13.98 23.38 4.87
CA ILE A 705 14.94 23.55 5.98
C ILE A 705 15.72 22.24 6.13
N TYR A 706 17.01 22.31 6.44
CA TYR A 706 17.93 21.16 6.53
C TYR A 706 17.37 19.92 7.25
N GLN A 707 16.70 20.08 8.39
CA GLN A 707 16.09 18.98 9.15
C GLN A 707 14.93 18.30 8.40
N MET A 708 14.16 19.07 7.64
CA MET A 708 13.04 18.54 6.87
C MET A 708 13.52 17.68 5.71
N LEU A 709 14.57 18.14 5.01
CA LEU A 709 15.19 17.35 3.95
C LEU A 709 15.74 16.02 4.50
N GLN A 710 16.43 16.03 5.65
CA GLN A 710 16.87 14.80 6.32
C GLN A 710 15.70 13.84 6.59
N THR A 711 14.58 14.40 7.04
CA THR A 711 13.37 13.65 7.34
C THR A 711 12.79 13.02 6.08
N ASN A 712 12.57 13.82 5.04
CA ASN A 712 11.98 13.38 3.78
C ASN A 712 12.86 12.35 3.06
N LEU A 713 14.18 12.58 3.00
CA LEU A 713 15.14 11.61 2.46
C LEU A 713 15.11 10.28 3.24
N SER A 714 15.06 10.34 4.57
CA SER A 714 15.02 9.12 5.40
C SER A 714 13.74 8.30 5.23
N ARG A 715 12.61 8.96 4.94
CA ARG A 715 11.31 8.31 4.71
C ARG A 715 11.21 7.67 3.32
N ARG A 716 11.70 8.37 2.31
CA ARG A 716 11.67 8.00 0.88
C ARG A 716 12.82 7.08 0.46
N ALA A 717 13.80 6.90 1.33
CA ALA A 717 14.80 5.86 1.20
C ALA A 717 14.13 4.49 1.00
N ILE A 718 14.42 3.86 -0.15
CA ILE A 718 13.77 2.61 -0.50
C ILE A 718 14.22 1.50 0.45
N ARG A 719 13.27 0.69 0.90
CA ARG A 719 13.49 -0.44 1.81
C ARG A 719 13.11 -1.73 1.09
N THR A 720 14.03 -2.68 1.03
CA THR A 720 13.73 -4.02 0.47
C THR A 720 13.04 -4.91 1.49
N SER A 721 13.28 -4.73 2.79
CA SER A 721 12.60 -5.44 3.87
C SER A 721 12.81 -4.67 5.17
N VAL A 722 11.97 -4.86 6.19
CA VAL A 722 12.20 -4.31 7.53
C VAL A 722 13.39 -5.05 8.17
N PRO A 723 14.58 -4.43 8.34
CA PRO A 723 15.78 -5.17 8.77
C PRO A 723 15.72 -5.68 10.22
N ASP A 724 14.81 -5.12 11.02
CA ASP A 724 14.56 -5.43 12.42
C ASP A 724 13.04 -5.42 12.65
N GLU A 725 12.33 -6.38 12.05
CA GLU A 725 10.86 -6.51 12.10
C GLU A 725 10.34 -6.42 13.55
N MET A 726 10.90 -7.27 14.41
CA MET A 726 10.48 -7.43 15.79
C MET A 726 10.78 -6.19 16.64
N GLY A 727 11.96 -5.57 16.48
CA GLY A 727 12.26 -4.31 17.15
C GLY A 727 11.43 -3.12 16.62
N SER A 728 11.06 -3.14 15.33
CA SER A 728 10.15 -2.13 14.74
C SER A 728 8.74 -2.27 15.28
N PHE A 729 8.25 -3.50 15.43
CA PHE A 729 6.99 -3.78 16.08
C PHE A 729 6.96 -3.28 17.53
N VAL A 730 8.01 -3.58 18.31
CA VAL A 730 8.14 -3.08 19.69
C VAL A 730 8.12 -1.55 19.75
N ARG A 731 8.85 -0.87 18.84
CA ARG A 731 8.81 0.60 18.74
C ARG A 731 7.40 1.11 18.44
N TRP A 732 6.73 0.50 17.46
CA TRP A 732 5.40 0.89 17.03
C TRP A 732 4.36 0.73 18.14
N VAL A 733 4.42 -0.37 18.90
CA VAL A 733 3.58 -0.60 20.08
C VAL A 733 3.93 0.39 21.19
N GLY A 734 5.22 0.54 21.52
CA GLY A 734 5.70 1.40 22.59
C GLY A 734 5.57 2.91 22.31
N ARG A 735 5.27 3.33 21.08
CA ARG A 735 5.20 4.74 20.71
C ARG A 735 4.04 5.45 21.41
N LYS A 736 4.37 6.47 22.20
CA LYS A 736 3.37 7.29 22.90
C LYS A 736 2.53 8.10 21.89
N PRO A 737 1.17 8.04 21.95
CA PRO A 737 0.34 8.92 21.13
C PRO A 737 0.58 10.38 21.52
N TYR A 738 0.48 11.31 20.55
CA TYR A 738 0.77 12.73 20.78
C TYR A 738 -0.17 13.35 21.83
N GLU A 739 -1.48 13.15 21.68
CA GLU A 739 -2.50 13.66 22.58
C GLU A 739 -2.86 12.59 23.62
N THR A 740 -2.46 12.78 24.88
CA THR A 740 -3.08 12.04 26.00
C THR A 740 -4.31 12.75 26.56
N SER A 741 -4.53 14.00 26.12
CA SER A 741 -5.70 14.81 26.43
C SER A 741 -6.91 14.41 25.59
N THR A 742 -8.11 14.71 26.09
CA THR A 742 -9.39 14.55 25.39
C THR A 742 -9.75 15.79 24.57
N ILE A 743 -8.90 16.83 24.60
CA ILE A 743 -9.07 18.05 23.81
C ILE A 743 -8.81 17.73 22.34
N ILE A 744 -9.77 18.05 21.50
CA ILE A 744 -9.73 17.80 20.06
C ILE A 744 -9.27 19.05 19.34
N ASN A 745 -8.26 18.88 18.49
CA ASN A 745 -7.71 19.95 17.66
C ASN A 745 -8.56 20.14 16.40
N ALA A 746 -9.82 20.56 16.57
CA ALA A 746 -10.66 21.03 15.47
C ALA A 746 -10.36 22.52 15.20
N HIS A 747 -10.14 22.90 13.94
CA HIS A 747 -10.15 24.31 13.55
C HIS A 747 -11.62 24.74 13.47
N PHE A 748 -12.01 25.75 14.24
CA PHE A 748 -13.34 26.33 14.14
C PHE A 748 -13.25 27.60 13.31
N VAL A 749 -13.83 27.60 12.11
CA VAL A 749 -14.09 28.84 11.37
C VAL A 749 -15.31 29.49 12.02
N TYR A 750 -15.08 30.52 12.83
CA TYR A 750 -16.17 31.38 13.27
C TYR A 750 -16.73 32.14 12.06
N GLY A 751 -18.00 31.93 11.75
CA GLY A 751 -18.73 32.82 10.85
C GLY A 751 -19.01 34.14 11.58
N TYR A 752 -18.07 35.08 11.54
CA TYR A 752 -18.35 36.47 11.93
C TYR A 752 -18.95 37.22 10.74
N GLU A 753 -20.27 37.37 10.72
CA GLU A 753 -20.88 38.52 10.06
C GLU A 753 -20.64 39.75 10.96
N GLY A 754 -19.52 40.45 10.77
CA GLY A 754 -19.29 41.75 11.40
C GLY A 754 -17.88 41.98 11.92
N GLU A 755 -17.23 42.98 11.33
CA GLU A 755 -16.04 43.74 11.76
C GLU A 755 -14.77 42.98 12.17
N LYS A 756 -13.71 43.20 11.36
CA LYS A 756 -12.32 42.91 11.69
C LYS A 756 -11.95 43.63 12.99
N ASP A 757 -11.59 42.87 14.02
CA ASP A 757 -10.36 43.08 14.83
C ASP A 757 -10.25 42.03 15.95
N GLU A 758 -9.00 41.61 16.22
CA GLU A 758 -8.51 40.74 17.32
C GLU A 758 -8.96 39.26 17.35
N VAL A 759 -8.11 38.37 16.79
CA VAL A 759 -8.07 36.94 17.17
C VAL A 759 -6.67 36.60 17.65
N ASP A 760 -6.42 36.84 18.93
CA ASP A 760 -5.30 36.26 19.67
C ASP A 760 -5.77 36.02 21.11
N ARG A 761 -6.18 34.77 21.36
CA ARG A 761 -6.40 34.08 22.66
C ARG A 761 -7.57 33.12 22.51
N TYR A 762 -7.28 31.82 22.56
CA TYR A 762 -7.78 30.90 23.58
C TYR A 762 -7.21 29.51 23.27
N CYS A 763 -6.08 29.21 23.93
CA CYS A 763 -5.65 27.86 24.25
C CYS A 763 -5.65 27.80 25.79
N ASP A 764 -6.55 27.01 26.36
CA ASP A 764 -6.40 26.35 27.66
C ASP A 764 -7.21 25.05 27.64
#